data_AF-A0A0W8DWR8-F1
#
_entry.id   AF-A0A0W8DWR8-F1
#
_cell.length_a   1.000
_cell.length_b   1.000
_cell.length_c   1.000
_cell.angle_alpha   90.00
_cell.angle_beta   90.00
_cell.angle_gamma   90.00
#
_symmetry.space_group_name_H-M   'P 1'
#
loop_
_entity.id
_entity.type
_entity.pdbx_description
1 polymer ?
#
loop_
_entity_poly.entity_id
_entity_poly.type
_entity_poly.pdbx_seq_one_letter_code
_entity_poly.pdbx_strand_id
1 'polypeptide(L)'
;MRVPLRERVSVSDKNRQDMDNELQHTRFAAAMAAVENVVQQKLFFKPKDEVGIVAYGSEDTDNQLNEEQGEEEYKNVQVVNSIDSPTLHMIKRLRELKPSTSKETKVDILDGMIVALDLLFRRTDGKKYDKRLMIITDAAAKIADAGDLESVVTMMQNMEVKLQVIGLDFQHTTIKPKDKKVDEEMPEAAVKDEPMEPAASGPDRIKAENEKMLVSIANEVGGEVCSVSKRMQLLAQGMKKTVALTTKFRGPLEFGDTFGIPLYCYLKTKTATLPTLSKESQSSYEKETAGKVKLDRRYTLPQNIDQEVPPDEQVKAYRYGSEKVPFASADIEFFKFQTEKSLKTLGFLDRSQINHSKFVAGTDVFIAEPGKPHAATCFAALIDAMVDLDQVLIARFVARKNAAPKIIALIPHAPSSGENYYAMWSQQLPYEEDIRNYEFAPLKTRKYTPSSEQQSLADKLVDSLSIRDDKADEVGACFNPVIRRFFHAVSMRALDESAGVPALPSYLESSLKMDPGRQEKISSLIESFGDAFQLKEAVKKAKDRKKKSFWSDVPTASIKEEDLKEEHHEGAGDAGSDLELDLDDLLDSGDVTSVGSMNPIADFESLVESSQSKLSRRQQVTTAVTGMETQIEKFFSQSGSEFFPKALQCLSHFRKRSPEIQYSAQFNEFLTKLKTVLSEDSEAWKTVKTADISLLSSAEDPSVDVSPAEARAFLHGEEEVDVNLAAASLSSQVEAMEEDDMFADFE
;
A
#
# COMPACT_ATOMS: atom_id res chain seq x y z
N MET A 1 25.25 6.32 38.97
CA MET A 1 24.42 7.36 39.62
C MET A 1 24.48 8.64 38.79
N ARG A 2 23.43 8.92 38.00
CA ARG A 2 22.93 10.26 37.66
C ARG A 2 21.50 10.08 37.12
N VAL A 3 20.58 10.74 37.81
CA VAL A 3 19.11 10.74 37.71
C VAL A 3 18.67 11.56 36.48
N PRO A 4 17.46 11.36 35.90
CA PRO A 4 17.12 11.81 34.56
C PRO A 4 16.69 13.30 34.50
N LEU A 5 17.03 13.93 33.37
CA LEU A 5 16.60 15.28 32.95
C LEU A 5 15.13 15.28 32.46
N ARG A 6 14.20 14.93 33.35
CA ARG A 6 12.79 15.34 33.23
C ARG A 6 12.54 16.40 34.28
N GLU A 7 12.74 17.66 33.92
CA GLU A 7 12.09 18.86 34.47
C GLU A 7 12.87 20.10 34.05
N ARG A 8 12.45 20.69 32.93
CA ARG A 8 12.50 22.12 32.60
C ARG A 8 11.84 22.29 31.22
N VAL A 9 10.54 22.03 31.16
CA VAL A 9 9.70 22.79 30.23
C VAL A 9 9.59 24.16 30.88
N SER A 10 10.48 25.06 30.49
CA SER A 10 10.46 26.43 31.00
C SER A 10 9.12 27.06 30.62
N VAL A 11 8.61 27.92 31.51
CA VAL A 11 7.39 28.72 31.30
C VAL A 11 7.46 29.51 29.97
N SER A 12 8.65 29.71 29.41
CA SER A 12 8.88 30.28 28.07
C SER A 12 8.38 29.41 26.91
N ASP A 13 8.45 28.08 27.02
CA ASP A 13 8.03 27.16 25.95
C ASP A 13 6.53 26.89 25.98
N LYS A 14 5.91 26.94 27.18
CA LYS A 14 4.44 27.00 27.31
C LYS A 14 3.90 28.33 26.78
N ASN A 15 4.50 29.46 27.14
CA ASN A 15 4.10 30.76 26.56
C ASN A 15 4.36 30.83 25.05
N ARG A 16 5.39 30.15 24.51
CA ARG A 16 5.58 30.02 23.05
C ARG A 16 4.52 29.14 22.41
N GLN A 17 4.19 27.99 23.00
CA GLN A 17 3.12 27.11 22.50
C GLN A 17 1.73 27.74 22.60
N ASP A 18 1.47 28.54 23.65
CA ASP A 18 0.21 29.25 23.83
C ASP A 18 0.09 30.46 22.87
N MET A 19 1.19 31.20 22.63
CA MET A 19 1.23 32.26 21.61
C MET A 19 1.16 31.69 20.18
N ASP A 20 1.81 30.55 19.91
CA ASP A 20 1.73 29.83 18.63
C ASP A 20 0.33 29.25 18.40
N ASN A 21 -0.43 28.94 19.45
CA ASN A 21 -1.82 28.49 19.36
C ASN A 21 -2.81 29.64 19.13
N GLU A 22 -2.58 30.84 19.69
CA GLU A 22 -3.41 32.02 19.39
C GLU A 22 -3.19 32.54 17.95
N LEU A 23 -1.97 32.39 17.41
CA LEU A 23 -1.65 32.73 16.02
C LEU A 23 -2.26 31.76 15.00
N GLN A 24 -2.49 30.49 15.36
CA GLN A 24 -3.00 29.44 14.45
C GLN A 24 -4.37 29.71 13.82
N HIS A 25 -5.16 30.65 14.36
CA HIS A 25 -6.48 31.02 13.82
C HIS A 25 -6.50 32.39 13.12
N THR A 26 -5.36 33.05 12.93
CA THR A 26 -5.29 34.34 12.24
C THR A 26 -5.25 34.19 10.73
N ARG A 27 -5.81 35.16 9.98
CA ARG A 27 -5.74 35.23 8.52
C ARG A 27 -4.29 35.18 8.00
N PHE A 28 -3.38 35.82 8.74
CA PHE A 28 -1.95 35.79 8.46
C PHE A 28 -1.36 34.38 8.57
N ALA A 29 -1.67 33.63 9.65
CA ALA A 29 -1.22 32.24 9.77
C ALA A 29 -1.79 31.34 8.67
N ALA A 30 -3.03 31.55 8.24
CA ALA A 30 -3.61 30.84 7.10
C ALA A 30 -2.86 31.12 5.79
N ALA A 31 -2.48 32.39 5.54
CA ALA A 31 -1.67 32.77 4.39
C ALA A 31 -0.26 32.14 4.46
N MET A 32 0.39 32.22 5.62
CA MET A 32 1.70 31.62 5.88
C MET A 32 1.70 30.11 5.65
N ALA A 33 0.70 29.41 6.18
CA ALA A 33 0.52 27.98 5.95
C ALA A 33 0.29 27.68 4.47
N ALA A 34 -0.43 28.53 3.73
CA ALA A 34 -0.63 28.35 2.30
C ALA A 34 0.68 28.50 1.51
N VAL A 35 1.49 29.52 1.80
CA VAL A 35 2.81 29.71 1.18
C VAL A 35 3.75 28.56 1.53
N GLU A 36 3.83 28.17 2.81
CA GLU A 36 4.65 27.06 3.26
C GLU A 36 4.27 25.77 2.52
N ASN A 37 2.98 25.48 2.41
CA ASN A 37 2.50 24.34 1.64
C ASN A 37 2.99 24.41 0.19
N VAL A 38 2.83 25.55 -0.50
CA VAL A 38 3.28 25.73 -1.89
C VAL A 38 4.78 25.47 -2.05
N VAL A 39 5.62 26.03 -1.18
CA VAL A 39 7.07 25.81 -1.19
C VAL A 39 7.41 24.34 -0.95
N GLN A 40 6.76 23.69 0.03
CA GLN A 40 6.91 22.25 0.25
C GLN A 40 6.51 21.43 -0.98
N GLN A 41 5.44 21.80 -1.71
CA GLN A 41 5.07 21.10 -2.94
C GLN A 41 6.16 21.23 -4.02
N LYS A 42 6.74 22.43 -4.18
CA LYS A 42 7.82 22.66 -5.13
C LYS A 42 9.05 21.84 -4.77
N LEU A 43 9.42 21.81 -3.49
CA LEU A 43 10.54 21.02 -2.98
C LEU A 43 10.41 19.53 -3.33
N PHE A 44 9.24 18.92 -3.12
CA PHE A 44 9.04 17.48 -3.36
C PHE A 44 8.79 17.12 -4.83
N PHE A 45 8.01 17.91 -5.56
CA PHE A 45 7.51 17.51 -6.88
C PHE A 45 8.22 18.17 -8.06
N LYS A 46 8.81 19.35 -7.85
CA LYS A 46 9.48 20.15 -8.88
C LYS A 46 10.71 20.89 -8.32
N PRO A 47 11.79 20.17 -7.96
CA PRO A 47 12.98 20.79 -7.38
C PRO A 47 13.73 21.74 -8.34
N LYS A 48 13.40 21.73 -9.63
CA LYS A 48 13.97 22.62 -10.65
C LYS A 48 13.21 23.94 -10.80
N ASP A 49 12.02 24.05 -10.22
CA ASP A 49 11.28 25.32 -10.24
C ASP A 49 12.00 26.31 -9.31
N GLU A 50 12.10 27.57 -9.71
CA GLU A 50 12.65 28.63 -8.86
C GLU A 50 11.49 29.43 -8.24
N VAL A 51 11.63 29.81 -6.97
CA VAL A 51 10.60 30.50 -6.18
C VAL A 51 11.22 31.72 -5.50
N GLY A 52 10.56 32.88 -5.66
CA GLY A 52 10.82 34.09 -4.87
C GLY A 52 9.63 34.39 -3.97
N ILE A 53 9.89 35.02 -2.82
CA ILE A 53 8.86 35.40 -1.85
C ILE A 53 9.02 36.89 -1.56
N VAL A 54 7.94 37.63 -1.76
CA VAL A 54 7.83 39.07 -1.48
C VAL A 54 6.70 39.27 -0.47
N ALA A 55 6.99 39.99 0.60
CA ALA A 55 6.01 40.43 1.59
C ALA A 55 5.74 41.93 1.39
N TYR A 56 4.46 42.31 1.34
CA TYR A 56 4.03 43.70 1.26
C TYR A 56 3.29 44.07 2.56
N GLY A 57 3.47 45.30 3.04
CA GLY A 57 3.01 45.73 4.36
C GLY A 57 3.93 45.34 5.52
N SER A 58 5.22 45.11 5.26
CA SER A 58 6.22 44.86 6.32
C SER A 58 6.66 46.17 6.98
N GLU A 59 7.11 46.11 8.24
CA GLU A 59 7.73 47.26 8.92
C GLU A 59 9.12 47.55 8.32
N ASP A 60 9.79 46.52 7.81
CA ASP A 60 11.05 46.62 7.10
C ASP A 60 10.81 46.81 5.60
N THR A 61 11.64 47.63 4.96
CA THR A 61 11.67 47.79 3.49
C THR A 61 12.99 47.23 2.99
N ASP A 62 12.92 46.22 2.13
CA ASP A 62 14.09 45.55 1.52
C ASP A 62 13.72 45.17 0.09
N ASN A 63 13.93 46.10 -0.84
CA ASN A 63 13.64 45.96 -2.25
C ASN A 63 14.60 46.85 -3.07
N GLN A 64 15.18 46.26 -4.12
CA GLN A 64 16.13 46.97 -5.00
C GLN A 64 15.50 48.17 -5.74
N LEU A 65 14.18 48.15 -5.97
CA LEU A 65 13.49 49.29 -6.58
C LEU A 65 13.45 50.53 -5.67
N ASN A 66 13.36 50.37 -4.34
CA ASN A 66 13.44 51.50 -3.40
C ASN A 66 14.86 52.08 -3.36
N GLU A 67 15.88 51.22 -3.44
CA GLU A 67 17.29 51.65 -3.54
C GLU A 67 17.56 52.45 -4.84
N GLU A 68 16.88 52.11 -5.93
CA GLU A 68 17.10 52.71 -7.26
C GLU A 68 16.22 53.95 -7.54
N GLN A 69 14.96 53.99 -7.09
CA GLN A 69 14.00 55.06 -7.40
C GLN A 69 13.81 56.08 -6.27
N GLY A 70 14.34 55.82 -5.08
CA GLY A 70 14.40 56.76 -3.95
C GLY A 70 13.61 56.29 -2.73
N GLU A 71 14.04 56.75 -1.55
CA GLU A 71 13.58 56.26 -0.25
C GLU A 71 12.06 56.36 -0.01
N GLU A 72 11.31 57.15 -0.80
CA GLU A 72 9.87 57.44 -0.67
C GLU A 72 8.93 56.48 -1.43
N GLU A 73 9.40 55.81 -2.50
CA GLU A 73 8.59 54.92 -3.35
C GLU A 73 8.79 53.45 -2.98
N TYR A 74 7.73 52.62 -3.05
CA TYR A 74 7.74 51.20 -2.65
C TYR A 74 8.18 50.92 -1.20
N LYS A 75 7.85 51.83 -0.26
CA LYS A 75 8.01 51.60 1.19
C LYS A 75 7.15 50.40 1.64
N ASN A 76 7.57 49.72 2.70
CA ASN A 76 6.87 48.60 3.33
C ASN A 76 6.80 47.32 2.48
N VAL A 77 7.68 47.17 1.49
CA VAL A 77 7.83 45.93 0.70
C VAL A 77 9.18 45.28 1.01
N GLN A 78 9.16 44.01 1.40
CA GLN A 78 10.33 43.23 1.79
C GLN A 78 10.47 41.98 0.91
N VAL A 79 11.61 41.82 0.26
CA VAL A 79 11.98 40.61 -0.47
C VAL A 79 12.54 39.59 0.50
N VAL A 80 11.66 38.78 1.10
CA VAL A 80 12.02 37.73 2.07
C VAL A 80 12.98 36.71 1.48
N ASN A 81 12.82 36.40 0.19
CA ASN A 81 13.73 35.54 -0.52
C ASN A 81 13.76 35.87 -2.02
N SER A 82 14.96 36.05 -2.57
CA SER A 82 15.16 36.19 -4.01
C SER A 82 14.78 34.89 -4.76
N ILE A 83 14.60 35.00 -6.08
CA ILE A 83 14.18 33.85 -6.91
C ILE A 83 15.31 32.82 -6.96
N ASP A 84 15.14 31.69 -6.29
CA ASP A 84 16.10 30.58 -6.27
C ASP A 84 15.37 29.23 -6.08
N SER A 85 16.10 28.12 -6.20
CA SER A 85 15.59 26.76 -6.00
C SER A 85 15.06 26.55 -4.56
N PRO A 86 13.86 25.94 -4.39
CA PRO A 86 13.20 25.85 -3.09
C PRO A 86 14.08 25.10 -2.10
N THR A 87 14.35 25.73 -0.96
CA THR A 87 15.23 25.19 0.09
C THR A 87 14.54 25.26 1.45
N LEU A 88 14.87 24.34 2.38
CA LEU A 88 14.35 24.35 3.76
C LEU A 88 14.63 25.69 4.49
N HIS A 89 15.71 26.37 4.12
CA HIS A 89 16.05 27.70 4.63
C HIS A 89 14.97 28.75 4.31
N MET A 90 14.32 28.65 3.14
CA MET A 90 13.22 29.57 2.77
C MET A 90 12.02 29.37 3.68
N ILE A 91 11.73 28.13 4.08
CA ILE A 91 10.64 27.82 5.02
C ILE A 91 10.96 28.34 6.42
N LYS A 92 12.22 28.24 6.86
CA LYS A 92 12.68 28.82 8.14
C LYS A 92 12.52 30.33 8.16
N ARG A 93 12.98 31.03 7.11
CA ARG A 93 12.80 32.50 6.95
C ARG A 93 11.33 32.91 6.94
N LEU A 94 10.47 32.14 6.25
CA LEU A 94 9.02 32.35 6.29
C LEU A 94 8.51 32.30 7.74
N ARG A 95 8.83 31.25 8.51
CA ARG A 95 8.36 31.12 9.90
C ARG A 95 8.87 32.21 10.86
N GLU A 96 9.93 32.92 10.50
CA GLU A 96 10.46 34.05 11.26
C GLU A 96 9.64 35.35 11.06
N LEU A 97 8.83 35.43 9.99
CA LEU A 97 7.99 36.59 9.71
C LEU A 97 6.89 36.75 10.76
N LYS A 98 6.73 37.97 11.25
CA LYS A 98 5.68 38.35 12.20
C LYS A 98 4.71 39.34 11.56
N PRO A 99 3.43 39.33 11.94
CA PRO A 99 2.51 40.36 11.50
C PRO A 99 2.96 41.73 12.02
N SER A 100 2.92 42.75 11.17
CA SER A 100 3.18 44.14 11.55
C SER A 100 2.18 44.59 12.61
N THR A 101 2.67 45.20 13.70
CA THR A 101 1.81 45.61 14.84
C THR A 101 1.36 47.07 14.71
N SER A 102 2.01 47.83 13.84
CA SER A 102 1.78 49.25 13.61
C SER A 102 0.58 49.52 12.68
N LYS A 103 -0.34 50.39 13.11
CA LYS A 103 -1.52 50.84 12.32
C LYS A 103 -1.19 51.91 11.26
N GLU A 104 0.08 52.29 11.14
CA GLU A 104 0.56 53.39 10.29
C GLU A 104 1.31 52.91 9.03
N THR A 105 1.45 51.60 8.81
CA THR A 105 2.08 51.07 7.60
C THR A 105 1.14 51.24 6.39
N LYS A 106 1.61 51.94 5.35
CA LYS A 106 0.90 52.02 4.06
C LYS A 106 1.03 50.63 3.40
N VAL A 107 -0.10 49.97 3.14
CA VAL A 107 -0.12 48.66 2.47
C VAL A 107 -0.66 48.87 1.07
N ASP A 108 0.22 48.86 0.06
CA ASP A 108 -0.18 48.85 -1.34
C ASP A 108 0.11 47.51 -2.00
N ILE A 109 -0.93 46.89 -2.55
CA ILE A 109 -0.83 45.60 -3.25
C ILE A 109 -0.16 45.79 -4.61
N LEU A 110 -0.39 46.93 -5.28
CA LEU A 110 0.18 47.21 -6.60
C LEU A 110 1.71 47.37 -6.51
N ASP A 111 2.21 48.05 -5.47
CA ASP A 111 3.65 48.14 -5.19
C ASP A 111 4.29 46.76 -5.01
N GLY A 112 3.64 45.88 -4.24
CA GLY A 112 4.06 44.50 -4.07
C GLY A 112 4.06 43.70 -5.38
N MET A 113 3.10 43.95 -6.26
CA MET A 113 3.03 43.34 -7.59
C MET A 113 4.15 43.83 -8.50
N ILE A 114 4.45 45.12 -8.50
CA ILE A 114 5.52 45.73 -9.31
C ILE A 114 6.88 45.18 -8.88
N VAL A 115 7.17 45.15 -7.57
CA VAL A 115 8.41 44.58 -7.03
C VAL A 115 8.54 43.09 -7.41
N ALA A 116 7.45 42.32 -7.35
CA ALA A 116 7.46 40.91 -7.75
C ALA A 116 7.69 40.74 -9.28
N LEU A 117 7.11 41.61 -10.10
CA LEU A 117 7.30 41.60 -11.55
C LEU A 117 8.73 42.00 -11.94
N ASP A 118 9.34 42.97 -11.26
CA ASP A 118 10.74 43.35 -11.48
C ASP A 118 11.70 42.22 -11.13
N LEU A 119 11.52 41.55 -9.98
CA LEU A 119 12.29 40.36 -9.63
C LEU A 119 12.16 39.26 -10.70
N LEU A 120 10.95 39.03 -11.21
CA LEU A 120 10.71 38.08 -12.30
C LEU A 120 11.42 38.54 -13.59
N PHE A 121 11.37 39.82 -13.94
CA PHE A 121 12.00 40.36 -15.13
C PHE A 121 13.52 40.17 -15.09
N ARG A 122 14.19 40.63 -14.02
CA ARG A 122 15.65 40.50 -13.84
C ARG A 122 16.13 39.05 -13.88
N ARG A 123 15.35 38.12 -13.30
CA ARG A 123 15.73 36.71 -13.28
C ARG A 123 15.46 35.99 -14.61
N THR A 124 14.43 36.39 -15.34
CA THR A 124 14.03 35.77 -16.60
C THR A 124 14.69 36.39 -17.82
N ASP A 125 15.43 37.49 -17.66
CA ASP A 125 16.19 38.10 -18.74
C ASP A 125 17.23 37.10 -19.30
N GLY A 126 17.19 36.89 -20.61
CA GLY A 126 18.01 35.91 -21.32
C GLY A 126 17.66 34.42 -21.12
N LYS A 127 16.57 34.07 -20.41
CA LYS A 127 16.21 32.66 -20.12
C LYS A 127 14.73 32.34 -20.42
N LYS A 128 14.47 31.10 -20.87
CA LYS A 128 13.11 30.61 -21.15
C LYS A 128 12.48 29.98 -19.89
N TYR A 129 11.51 30.68 -19.28
CA TYR A 129 10.73 30.21 -18.14
C TYR A 129 9.22 30.38 -18.39
N ASP A 130 8.40 29.47 -17.85
CA ASP A 130 6.97 29.69 -17.68
C ASP A 130 6.74 30.51 -16.41
N LYS A 131 6.32 31.78 -16.54
CA LYS A 131 6.21 32.72 -15.42
C LYS A 131 4.83 32.65 -14.77
N ARG A 132 4.79 32.59 -13.44
CA ARG A 132 3.55 32.58 -12.66
C ARG A 132 3.70 33.49 -11.44
N LEU A 133 2.72 34.38 -11.24
CA LEU A 133 2.63 35.23 -10.06
C LEU A 133 1.47 34.76 -9.18
N MET A 134 1.73 34.46 -7.91
CA MET A 134 0.72 34.06 -6.93
C MET A 134 0.60 35.14 -5.86
N ILE A 135 -0.59 35.69 -5.69
CA ILE A 135 -0.90 36.73 -4.70
C ILE A 135 -1.81 36.14 -3.64
N ILE A 136 -1.48 36.32 -2.37
CA ILE A 136 -2.34 35.95 -1.24
C ILE A 136 -2.70 37.24 -0.49
N THR A 137 -3.98 37.54 -0.38
CA THR A 137 -4.45 38.80 0.23
C THR A 137 -5.85 38.65 0.82
N ASP A 138 -6.17 39.42 1.85
CA ASP A 138 -7.54 39.61 2.34
C ASP A 138 -8.22 40.85 1.73
N ALA A 139 -7.49 41.60 0.90
CA ALA A 139 -7.92 42.81 0.20
C ALA A 139 -8.56 43.88 1.11
N ALA A 140 -8.24 43.89 2.41
CA ALA A 140 -8.87 44.77 3.39
C ALA A 140 -8.28 46.20 3.41
N ALA A 141 -7.05 46.38 2.90
CA ALA A 141 -6.36 47.66 2.87
C ALA A 141 -6.76 48.52 1.66
N LYS A 142 -6.79 49.85 1.81
CA LYS A 142 -7.09 50.78 0.72
C LYS A 142 -5.88 50.89 -0.22
N ILE A 143 -6.08 50.58 -1.51
CA ILE A 143 -5.09 50.81 -2.57
C ILE A 143 -4.96 52.31 -2.79
N ALA A 144 -3.75 52.85 -2.72
CA ALA A 144 -3.54 54.30 -2.77
C ALA A 144 -3.46 54.80 -4.21
N ASP A 145 -2.85 54.01 -5.11
CA ASP A 145 -2.45 54.45 -6.44
C ASP A 145 -3.10 53.62 -7.56
N ALA A 146 -4.42 53.81 -7.75
CA ALA A 146 -5.19 53.11 -8.78
C ALA A 146 -4.77 53.43 -10.24
N GLY A 147 -3.92 54.44 -10.44
CA GLY A 147 -3.40 54.85 -11.76
C GLY A 147 -2.38 53.86 -12.34
N ASP A 148 -1.70 53.07 -11.51
CA ASP A 148 -0.67 52.13 -11.95
C ASP A 148 -1.24 50.80 -12.46
N LEU A 149 -2.56 50.64 -12.39
CA LEU A 149 -3.28 49.44 -12.81
C LEU A 149 -3.01 49.08 -14.29
N GLU A 150 -3.16 50.05 -15.19
CA GLU A 150 -2.97 49.84 -16.63
C GLU A 150 -1.52 49.45 -16.96
N SER A 151 -0.57 50.05 -16.26
CA SER A 151 0.86 49.75 -16.37
C SER A 151 1.16 48.31 -15.94
N VAL A 152 0.60 47.87 -14.81
CA VAL A 152 0.78 46.51 -14.28
C VAL A 152 0.17 45.47 -15.23
N VAL A 153 -1.04 45.70 -15.75
CA VAL A 153 -1.69 44.78 -16.72
C VAL A 153 -0.86 44.68 -17.99
N THR A 154 -0.39 45.81 -18.53
CA THR A 154 0.46 45.84 -19.73
C THR A 154 1.77 45.09 -19.50
N MET A 155 2.41 45.29 -18.35
CA MET A 155 3.65 44.59 -17.98
C MET A 155 3.44 43.07 -17.84
N MET A 156 2.32 42.64 -17.26
CA MET A 156 1.96 41.23 -17.15
C MET A 156 1.71 40.57 -18.50
N GLN A 157 1.00 41.25 -19.40
CA GLN A 157 0.72 40.76 -20.75
C GLN A 157 2.01 40.63 -21.58
N ASN A 158 2.87 41.66 -21.55
CA ASN A 158 4.15 41.64 -22.25
C ASN A 158 5.10 40.54 -21.76
N MET A 159 5.05 40.22 -20.46
CA MET A 159 5.88 39.17 -19.86
C MET A 159 5.24 37.78 -19.91
N GLU A 160 4.02 37.64 -20.46
CA GLU A 160 3.21 36.42 -20.49
C GLU A 160 3.08 35.75 -19.09
N VAL A 161 2.90 36.56 -18.04
CA VAL A 161 2.82 36.07 -16.66
C VAL A 161 1.42 35.55 -16.35
N LYS A 162 1.32 34.30 -15.88
CA LYS A 162 0.05 33.75 -15.38
C LYS A 162 -0.24 34.24 -13.97
N LEU A 163 -1.25 35.09 -13.81
CA LEU A 163 -1.68 35.61 -12.52
C LEU A 163 -2.59 34.62 -11.77
N GLN A 164 -2.33 34.41 -10.49
CA GLN A 164 -3.21 33.69 -9.59
C GLN A 164 -3.43 34.47 -8.30
N VAL A 165 -4.67 34.83 -8.01
CA VAL A 165 -5.05 35.56 -6.79
C VAL A 165 -5.77 34.62 -5.85
N ILE A 166 -5.30 34.57 -4.60
CA ILE A 166 -5.86 33.77 -3.51
C ILE A 166 -6.41 34.75 -2.47
N GLY A 167 -7.73 34.91 -2.46
CA GLY A 167 -8.44 35.84 -1.60
C GLY A 167 -8.92 35.21 -0.29
N LEU A 168 -8.48 35.72 0.85
CA LEU A 168 -8.99 35.36 2.18
C LEU A 168 -10.40 35.94 2.34
N ASP A 169 -11.41 35.08 2.51
CA ASP A 169 -12.83 35.45 2.66
C ASP A 169 -13.42 36.24 1.47
N PHE A 170 -13.11 35.85 0.23
CA PHE A 170 -13.69 36.42 -0.99
C PHE A 170 -15.09 35.84 -1.25
N GLN A 171 -16.09 36.71 -1.45
CA GLN A 171 -17.49 36.34 -1.69
C GLN A 171 -17.87 36.45 -3.17
N HIS A 172 -17.16 37.28 -3.95
CA HIS A 172 -17.42 37.59 -5.36
C HIS A 172 -16.32 37.01 -6.27
N THR A 173 -16.16 35.68 -6.26
CA THR A 173 -15.13 34.98 -7.06
C THR A 173 -15.46 34.88 -8.56
N THR A 174 -16.66 35.29 -9.00
CA THR A 174 -17.06 35.26 -10.41
C THR A 174 -17.89 36.49 -10.77
N ILE A 175 -17.40 37.32 -11.69
CA ILE A 175 -18.26 38.24 -12.43
C ILE A 175 -18.88 37.40 -13.55
N LYS A 176 -20.15 37.00 -13.40
CA LYS A 176 -20.91 36.56 -14.58
C LYS A 176 -20.96 37.76 -15.53
N PRO A 177 -20.44 37.66 -16.77
CA PRO A 177 -20.66 38.72 -17.73
C PRO A 177 -22.17 38.87 -17.89
N LYS A 178 -22.69 40.07 -17.56
CA LYS A 178 -24.03 40.44 -18.00
C LYS A 178 -23.94 40.53 -19.52
N ASP A 179 -24.36 39.46 -20.19
CA ASP A 179 -24.60 39.48 -21.62
C ASP A 179 -25.43 40.71 -21.95
N LYS A 180 -24.86 41.57 -22.81
CA LYS A 180 -25.60 42.60 -23.53
C LYS A 180 -26.64 41.87 -24.39
N LYS A 181 -27.86 41.69 -23.87
CA LYS A 181 -29.03 41.50 -24.71
C LYS A 181 -29.64 42.87 -24.97
N VAL A 182 -29.54 43.28 -26.22
CA VAL A 182 -30.35 44.30 -26.85
C VAL A 182 -31.67 43.63 -27.27
N ASP A 183 -32.74 44.38 -27.03
CA ASP A 183 -34.13 44.29 -27.49
C ASP A 183 -35.18 43.38 -26.79
N GLU A 184 -36.08 44.12 -26.12
CA GLU A 184 -37.55 44.03 -26.07
C GLU A 184 -38.24 42.71 -25.69
N GLU A 185 -38.82 42.68 -24.48
CA GLU A 185 -40.28 42.69 -24.26
C GLU A 185 -40.58 42.63 -22.74
N MET A 186 -41.39 43.56 -22.23
CA MET A 186 -42.05 43.44 -20.91
C MET A 186 -43.13 42.36 -20.99
N PRO A 187 -43.32 41.57 -19.91
CA PRO A 187 -44.50 41.82 -19.10
C PRO A 187 -44.25 41.73 -17.58
N GLU A 188 -45.17 42.38 -16.87
CA GLU A 188 -45.22 42.61 -15.42
C GLU A 188 -45.49 41.35 -14.57
N ALA A 189 -45.19 41.53 -13.28
CA ALA A 189 -45.80 40.89 -12.11
C ALA A 189 -45.28 39.52 -11.63
N ALA A 190 -44.31 39.58 -10.70
CA ALA A 190 -44.38 38.88 -9.42
C ALA A 190 -43.28 39.40 -8.48
N VAL A 191 -43.65 40.38 -7.63
CA VAL A 191 -42.86 40.78 -6.47
C VAL A 191 -42.91 39.61 -5.47
N LYS A 192 -41.81 38.88 -5.32
CA LYS A 192 -41.54 38.04 -4.16
C LYS A 192 -40.28 38.57 -3.50
N ASP A 193 -40.50 39.09 -2.30
CA ASP A 193 -39.50 39.61 -1.38
C ASP A 193 -38.33 38.64 -1.20
N GLU A 194 -37.16 39.02 -1.69
CA GLU A 194 -35.91 38.57 -1.08
C GLU A 194 -35.56 39.54 0.06
N PRO A 195 -35.08 39.07 1.23
CA PRO A 195 -34.72 39.94 2.32
C PRO A 195 -33.57 40.86 1.89
N MET A 196 -33.81 42.16 1.98
CA MET A 196 -32.79 43.20 1.88
C MET A 196 -31.73 42.95 2.95
N GLU A 197 -30.57 42.41 2.56
CA GLU A 197 -29.42 42.31 3.47
C GLU A 197 -28.96 43.73 3.85
N PRO A 198 -28.58 43.94 5.13
CA PRO A 198 -28.33 45.27 5.67
C PRO A 198 -27.08 45.89 5.04
N ALA A 199 -27.14 47.19 4.80
CA ALA A 199 -26.02 48.00 4.31
C ALA A 199 -24.73 47.72 5.10
N ALA A 200 -23.76 47.08 4.44
CA ALA A 200 -22.49 46.70 5.05
C ALA A 200 -21.65 47.94 5.43
N SER A 201 -20.92 47.79 6.53
CA SER A 201 -20.08 48.83 7.12
C SER A 201 -18.92 49.27 6.21
N GLY A 202 -18.38 50.48 6.40
CA GLY A 202 -17.30 51.08 5.59
C GLY A 202 -16.11 50.16 5.18
N PRO A 203 -15.55 49.29 6.04
CA PRO A 203 -14.45 48.39 5.66
C PRO A 203 -14.84 47.28 4.67
N ASP A 204 -16.10 46.82 4.67
CA ASP A 204 -16.58 45.79 3.74
C ASP A 204 -16.71 46.34 2.31
N ARG A 205 -17.00 47.64 2.17
CA ARG A 205 -17.09 48.31 0.88
C ARG A 205 -15.73 48.43 0.19
N ILE A 206 -14.68 48.78 0.94
CA ILE A 206 -13.30 48.86 0.41
C ILE A 206 -12.85 47.47 -0.05
N LYS A 207 -13.11 46.44 0.77
CA LYS A 207 -12.80 45.06 0.42
C LYS A 207 -13.51 44.60 -0.86
N ALA A 208 -14.79 44.94 -1.03
CA ALA A 208 -15.56 44.59 -2.22
C ALA A 208 -15.09 45.33 -3.50
N GLU A 209 -14.64 46.58 -3.37
CA GLU A 209 -14.06 47.34 -4.48
C GLU A 209 -12.70 46.75 -4.91
N ASN A 210 -11.84 46.42 -3.95
CA ASN A 210 -10.56 45.76 -4.22
C ASN A 210 -10.72 44.34 -4.80
N GLU A 211 -11.71 43.57 -4.31
CA GLU A 211 -12.03 42.24 -4.86
C GLU A 211 -12.42 42.35 -6.34
N LYS A 212 -13.29 43.30 -6.70
CA LYS A 212 -13.67 43.56 -8.09
C LYS A 212 -12.48 43.98 -8.95
N MET A 213 -11.59 44.81 -8.41
CA MET A 213 -10.36 45.24 -9.11
C MET A 213 -9.47 44.04 -9.43
N LEU A 214 -9.17 43.19 -8.44
CA LEU A 214 -8.33 42.00 -8.62
C LEU A 214 -8.94 40.99 -9.61
N VAL A 215 -10.27 40.86 -9.62
CA VAL A 215 -10.99 40.04 -10.61
C VAL A 215 -10.89 40.66 -12.02
N SER A 216 -10.95 41.98 -12.15
CA SER A 216 -10.74 42.66 -13.44
C SER A 216 -9.35 42.41 -14.00
N ILE A 217 -8.31 42.57 -13.17
CA ILE A 217 -6.91 42.28 -13.56
C ILE A 217 -6.76 40.83 -13.99
N ALA A 218 -7.31 39.89 -13.20
CA ALA A 218 -7.23 38.47 -13.52
C ALA A 218 -7.91 38.15 -14.85
N ASN A 219 -9.08 38.73 -15.15
CA ASN A 219 -9.77 38.49 -16.42
C ASN A 219 -9.00 39.06 -17.62
N GLU A 220 -8.39 40.23 -17.49
CA GLU A 220 -7.61 40.86 -18.57
C GLU A 220 -6.29 40.16 -18.87
N VAL A 221 -5.67 39.56 -17.84
CA VAL A 221 -4.39 38.82 -17.97
C VAL A 221 -4.62 37.32 -18.23
N GLY A 222 -5.87 36.84 -18.17
CA GLY A 222 -6.19 35.41 -18.28
C GLY A 222 -5.76 34.60 -17.04
N GLY A 223 -5.76 35.23 -15.87
CA GLY A 223 -5.49 34.67 -14.55
C GLY A 223 -6.70 34.09 -13.84
N GLU A 224 -6.47 33.45 -12.69
CA GLU A 224 -7.49 32.77 -11.89
C GLU A 224 -7.60 33.41 -10.49
N VAL A 225 -8.83 33.69 -10.03
CA VAL A 225 -9.11 34.15 -8.66
C VAL A 225 -9.81 33.04 -7.86
N CYS A 226 -9.22 32.64 -6.73
CA CYS A 226 -9.76 31.60 -5.85
C CYS A 226 -9.93 32.12 -4.41
N SER A 227 -11.05 31.76 -3.76
CA SER A 227 -11.23 31.99 -2.32
C SER A 227 -10.43 30.98 -1.49
N VAL A 228 -9.88 31.39 -0.34
CA VAL A 228 -9.05 30.55 0.56
C VAL A 228 -9.81 29.34 1.12
N SER A 229 -11.11 29.40 1.36
CA SER A 229 -11.84 28.20 1.82
C SER A 229 -11.83 27.09 0.77
N LYS A 230 -12.06 27.47 -0.50
CA LYS A 230 -11.95 26.57 -1.67
C LYS A 230 -10.50 26.24 -2.00
N ARG A 231 -9.55 27.15 -1.77
CA ARG A 231 -8.14 26.98 -2.13
C ARG A 231 -7.33 26.25 -1.07
N MET A 232 -7.62 26.39 0.22
CA MET A 232 -7.11 25.49 1.26
C MET A 232 -7.68 24.12 1.02
N GLN A 233 -8.95 23.99 0.64
CA GLN A 233 -9.47 22.76 0.08
C GLN A 233 -8.65 22.33 -1.14
N LEU A 234 -8.41 23.10 -2.20
CA LEU A 234 -7.62 22.68 -3.39
C LEU A 234 -6.11 22.44 -3.14
N LEU A 235 -5.48 23.17 -2.21
CA LEU A 235 -4.08 23.02 -1.79
C LEU A 235 -3.95 21.83 -0.84
N ALA A 236 -5.01 21.51 -0.07
CA ALA A 236 -5.14 20.32 0.75
C ALA A 236 -5.55 19.08 -0.06
N GLN A 237 -6.45 19.28 -1.01
CA GLN A 237 -6.92 18.40 -2.05
C GLN A 237 -5.87 18.39 -3.16
N GLY A 238 -4.62 18.05 -2.85
CA GLY A 238 -3.85 17.32 -3.84
C GLY A 238 -2.62 17.93 -4.46
N MET A 239 -1.51 17.43 -3.96
CA MET A 239 -0.23 17.41 -4.64
C MET A 239 -0.22 16.26 -5.65
N LYS A 240 -0.36 16.57 -6.94
CA LYS A 240 0.01 15.64 -8.03
C LYS A 240 1.29 16.14 -8.66
N LYS A 241 2.29 15.27 -8.75
CA LYS A 241 3.43 15.51 -9.65
C LYS A 241 2.85 15.72 -11.04
N THR A 242 2.91 16.95 -11.55
CA THR A 242 2.54 17.22 -12.94
C THR A 242 3.64 16.63 -13.81
N VAL A 243 3.35 15.48 -14.40
CA VAL A 243 4.25 14.79 -15.33
C VAL A 243 3.87 15.25 -16.73
N ALA A 244 4.87 15.59 -17.55
CA ALA A 244 4.64 15.87 -18.95
C ALA A 244 3.92 14.69 -19.62
N LEU A 245 2.91 14.99 -20.45
CA LEU A 245 2.16 13.96 -21.16
C LEU A 245 3.10 13.19 -22.08
N THR A 246 3.32 11.92 -21.76
CA THR A 246 4.16 11.02 -22.54
C THR A 246 3.28 9.99 -23.22
N THR A 247 3.47 9.82 -24.53
CA THR A 247 2.72 8.85 -25.32
C THR A 247 3.21 7.44 -24.98
N LYS A 248 2.29 6.56 -24.58
CA LYS A 248 2.54 5.13 -24.33
C LYS A 248 2.70 4.35 -25.63
N PHE A 249 1.93 4.73 -26.65
CA PHE A 249 1.94 4.11 -27.97
C PHE A 249 1.68 5.19 -29.04
N ARG A 250 2.27 4.97 -30.21
CA ARG A 250 2.08 5.75 -31.43
C ARG A 250 2.03 4.77 -32.59
N GLY A 251 0.94 4.73 -33.32
CA GLY A 251 0.76 3.80 -34.43
C GLY A 251 -0.68 3.80 -34.93
N PRO A 252 -0.93 3.15 -36.08
CA PRO A 252 -2.28 3.04 -36.62
C PRO A 252 -3.13 2.05 -35.79
N LEU A 253 -4.42 2.35 -35.67
CA LEU A 253 -5.48 1.39 -35.40
C LEU A 253 -5.80 0.67 -36.71
N GLU A 254 -5.41 -0.60 -36.80
CA GLU A 254 -5.47 -1.42 -38.00
C GLU A 254 -6.80 -2.18 -38.08
N PHE A 255 -7.49 -2.04 -39.22
CA PHE A 255 -8.66 -2.82 -39.60
C PHE A 255 -8.26 -3.76 -40.74
N GLY A 256 -8.01 -5.02 -40.40
CA GLY A 256 -7.36 -5.95 -41.32
C GLY A 256 -5.98 -5.42 -41.76
N ASP A 257 -5.58 -5.76 -42.98
CA ASP A 257 -4.25 -5.40 -43.50
C ASP A 257 -4.26 -4.14 -44.40
N THR A 258 -5.44 -3.57 -44.67
CA THR A 258 -5.60 -2.53 -45.71
C THR A 258 -5.90 -1.13 -45.16
N PHE A 259 -6.56 -1.03 -44.01
CA PHE A 259 -7.04 0.25 -43.48
C PHE A 259 -6.47 0.51 -42.08
N GLY A 260 -5.94 1.71 -41.86
CA GLY A 260 -5.33 2.09 -40.60
C GLY A 260 -5.54 3.56 -40.26
N ILE A 261 -6.03 3.84 -39.04
CA ILE A 261 -6.21 5.22 -38.55
C ILE A 261 -5.06 5.56 -37.60
N PRO A 262 -4.20 6.55 -37.89
CA PRO A 262 -3.09 6.90 -36.99
C PRO A 262 -3.57 7.47 -35.65
N LEU A 263 -3.25 6.78 -34.55
CA LEU A 263 -3.65 7.15 -33.19
C LEU A 263 -2.46 7.26 -32.23
N TYR A 264 -2.59 8.15 -31.25
CA TYR A 264 -1.70 8.26 -30.09
C TYR A 264 -2.42 7.79 -28.83
N CYS A 265 -1.69 7.06 -27.99
CA CYS A 265 -2.18 6.52 -26.73
C CYS A 265 -1.49 7.25 -25.56
N TYR A 266 -2.29 7.75 -24.63
CA TYR A 266 -1.86 8.42 -23.40
C TYR A 266 -2.41 7.69 -22.18
N LEU A 267 -1.65 7.67 -21.09
CA LEU A 267 -2.10 7.10 -19.83
C LEU A 267 -3.04 8.09 -19.12
N LYS A 268 -4.29 7.70 -18.83
CA LYS A 268 -5.24 8.56 -18.12
C LYS A 268 -5.19 8.34 -16.62
N THR A 269 -5.20 7.08 -16.18
CA THR A 269 -5.18 6.74 -14.75
C THR A 269 -3.91 5.96 -14.40
N LYS A 270 -3.24 6.38 -13.32
CA LYS A 270 -2.08 5.70 -12.76
C LYS A 270 -2.16 5.75 -11.25
N THR A 271 -1.99 4.60 -10.61
CA THR A 271 -1.87 4.53 -9.15
C THR A 271 -0.60 5.25 -8.70
N ALA A 272 -0.75 6.25 -7.84
CA ALA A 272 0.37 6.92 -7.20
C ALA A 272 0.93 6.04 -6.08
N THR A 273 2.23 5.74 -6.13
CA THR A 273 2.94 4.98 -5.11
C THR A 273 3.81 5.91 -4.25
N LEU A 274 4.18 5.46 -3.05
CA LEU A 274 5.13 6.19 -2.21
C LEU A 274 6.52 6.23 -2.88
N PRO A 275 7.34 7.26 -2.58
CA PRO A 275 8.74 7.28 -2.99
C PRO A 275 9.51 6.07 -2.44
N THR A 276 10.47 5.56 -3.20
CA THR A 276 11.36 4.48 -2.76
C THR A 276 12.32 5.00 -1.68
N LEU A 277 12.38 4.31 -0.54
CA LEU A 277 13.27 4.65 0.57
C LEU A 277 14.61 3.91 0.43
N SER A 278 15.72 4.60 0.72
CA SER A 278 17.04 3.99 0.85
C SER A 278 17.25 3.49 2.28
N LYS A 279 17.96 2.36 2.44
CA LYS A 279 18.39 1.87 3.74
C LYS A 279 19.71 2.54 4.13
N GLU A 280 19.73 3.17 5.29
CA GLU A 280 20.92 3.83 5.84
C GLU A 280 21.18 3.31 7.25
N SER A 281 22.44 3.10 7.58
CA SER A 281 22.86 2.64 8.91
C SER A 281 23.05 3.83 9.86
N GLN A 282 22.40 3.78 11.03
CA GLN A 282 22.51 4.81 12.06
C GLN A 282 23.91 4.88 12.69
N SER A 283 24.62 3.75 12.81
CA SER A 283 25.96 3.68 13.42
C SER A 283 27.09 4.16 12.49
N SER A 284 26.84 4.18 11.17
CA SER A 284 27.84 4.61 10.18
C SER A 284 27.61 6.05 9.70
N TYR A 285 26.64 6.78 10.26
CA TYR A 285 26.32 8.15 9.87
C TYR A 285 27.46 9.14 10.22
N GLU A 286 28.28 8.83 11.23
CA GLU A 286 29.41 9.66 11.68
C GLU A 286 30.68 9.53 10.84
N LYS A 287 30.79 8.53 9.94
CA LYS A 287 31.93 8.36 9.04
C LYS A 287 31.54 8.87 7.65
N GLU A 288 32.43 9.63 7.00
CA GLU A 288 32.26 10.34 5.71
C GLU A 288 31.65 9.53 4.54
N THR A 289 31.48 8.21 4.69
CA THR A 289 30.78 7.30 3.78
C THR A 289 29.27 7.19 4.01
N ALA A 290 28.55 8.28 4.30
CA ALA A 290 27.08 8.42 4.18
C ALA A 290 26.21 7.18 4.49
N GLY A 291 26.56 6.38 5.50
CA GLY A 291 25.80 5.21 5.99
C GLY A 291 25.27 4.19 4.97
N LYS A 292 25.76 4.15 3.72
CA LYS A 292 25.14 3.38 2.63
C LYS A 292 25.25 1.87 2.88
N VAL A 293 24.10 1.21 2.99
CA VAL A 293 24.02 -0.24 3.14
C VAL A 293 24.10 -0.91 1.77
N LYS A 294 25.07 -1.82 1.58
CA LYS A 294 25.12 -2.70 0.40
C LYS A 294 24.47 -4.04 0.76
N LEU A 295 23.58 -4.52 -0.10
CA LEU A 295 22.99 -5.85 0.03
C LEU A 295 23.86 -6.86 -0.73
N ASP A 296 24.44 -7.80 0.00
CA ASP A 296 25.12 -8.97 -0.57
C ASP A 296 24.20 -10.18 -0.40
N ARG A 297 23.96 -10.95 -1.48
CA ARG A 297 23.05 -12.10 -1.48
C ARG A 297 23.86 -13.36 -1.77
N ARG A 298 23.81 -14.32 -0.86
CA ARG A 298 24.45 -15.64 -1.00
C ARG A 298 23.39 -16.72 -1.13
N TYR A 299 23.64 -17.69 -1.99
CA TYR A 299 22.73 -18.81 -2.23
C TYR A 299 23.41 -20.08 -1.70
N THR A 300 22.70 -20.81 -0.83
CA THR A 300 23.22 -22.03 -0.20
C THR A 300 22.27 -23.19 -0.48
N LEU A 301 22.79 -24.42 -0.41
CA LEU A 301 21.98 -25.61 -0.59
C LEU A 301 21.14 -25.85 0.67
N PRO A 302 19.84 -26.19 0.53
CA PRO A 302 19.01 -26.53 1.71
C PRO A 302 19.56 -27.70 2.53
N GLN A 303 20.33 -28.59 1.90
CA GLN A 303 20.95 -29.76 2.53
C GLN A 303 22.30 -29.45 3.18
N ASN A 304 22.97 -28.37 2.75
CA ASN A 304 24.28 -27.97 3.25
C ASN A 304 24.38 -26.44 3.28
N ILE A 305 24.07 -25.86 4.45
CA ILE A 305 23.93 -24.42 4.64
C ILE A 305 25.29 -23.70 4.56
N ASP A 306 26.39 -24.41 4.82
CA ASP A 306 27.75 -23.85 4.84
C ASP A 306 28.40 -23.76 3.44
N GLN A 307 27.79 -24.38 2.43
CA GLN A 307 28.30 -24.38 1.06
C GLN A 307 27.58 -23.32 0.21
N GLU A 308 28.34 -22.31 -0.23
CA GLU A 308 27.86 -21.29 -1.16
C GLU A 308 27.87 -21.82 -2.61
N VAL A 309 26.77 -21.63 -3.33
CA VAL A 309 26.60 -22.04 -4.73
C VAL A 309 26.88 -20.85 -5.65
N PRO A 310 27.93 -20.92 -6.50
CA PRO A 310 28.25 -19.86 -7.46
C PRO A 310 27.10 -19.60 -8.46
N PRO A 311 26.93 -18.36 -8.95
CA PRO A 311 25.89 -18.02 -9.93
C PRO A 311 25.92 -18.85 -11.22
N ASP A 312 27.10 -19.33 -11.63
CA ASP A 312 27.28 -20.10 -12.87
C ASP A 312 26.72 -21.53 -12.76
N GLU A 313 26.56 -22.05 -11.54
CA GLU A 313 25.96 -23.36 -11.26
C GLU A 313 24.44 -23.28 -11.05
N GLN A 314 23.88 -22.07 -11.07
CA GLN A 314 22.46 -21.84 -10.84
C GLN A 314 21.66 -21.91 -12.15
N VAL A 315 20.66 -22.78 -12.18
CA VAL A 315 19.71 -22.88 -13.30
C VAL A 315 18.31 -22.52 -12.82
N LYS A 316 17.59 -21.72 -13.61
CA LYS A 316 16.18 -21.41 -13.32
C LYS A 316 15.32 -22.63 -13.60
N ALA A 317 14.60 -23.09 -12.58
CA ALA A 317 13.61 -24.15 -12.74
C ALA A 317 12.20 -23.59 -12.56
N TYR A 318 11.27 -24.06 -13.40
CA TYR A 318 9.85 -23.77 -13.28
C TYR A 318 9.14 -25.01 -12.72
N ARG A 319 8.18 -24.80 -11.82
CA ARG A 319 7.32 -25.90 -11.33
C ARG A 319 6.28 -26.22 -12.38
N TYR A 320 6.19 -27.48 -12.77
CA TYR A 320 5.12 -28.02 -13.61
C TYR A 320 4.44 -29.15 -12.83
N GLY A 321 3.32 -28.83 -12.17
CA GLY A 321 2.75 -29.71 -11.15
C GLY A 321 3.71 -29.88 -9.96
N SER A 322 4.00 -31.13 -9.61
CA SER A 322 4.95 -31.49 -8.55
C SER A 322 6.42 -31.47 -8.99
N GLU A 323 6.69 -31.50 -10.29
CA GLU A 323 8.05 -31.59 -10.83
C GLU A 323 8.69 -30.22 -11.04
N LYS A 324 10.01 -30.14 -10.83
CA LYS A 324 10.82 -28.94 -11.13
C LYS A 324 11.57 -29.17 -12.42
N VAL A 325 11.20 -28.46 -13.48
CA VAL A 325 11.83 -28.57 -14.79
C VAL A 325 12.87 -27.44 -14.94
N PRO A 326 14.18 -27.76 -15.05
CA PRO A 326 15.22 -26.77 -15.27
C PRO A 326 15.18 -26.26 -16.72
N PHE A 327 15.31 -24.94 -16.90
CA PHE A 327 15.41 -24.29 -18.21
C PHE A 327 16.70 -23.48 -18.30
N ALA A 328 17.47 -23.71 -19.36
CA ALA A 328 18.62 -22.87 -19.65
C ALA A 328 18.16 -21.47 -20.07
N SER A 329 19.00 -20.45 -19.81
CA SER A 329 18.70 -19.06 -20.19
C SER A 329 18.41 -18.90 -21.69
N ALA A 330 19.10 -19.67 -22.54
CA ALA A 330 18.89 -19.68 -23.99
C ALA A 330 17.49 -20.21 -24.36
N ASP A 331 17.03 -21.26 -23.69
CA ASP A 331 15.71 -21.84 -23.93
C ASP A 331 14.60 -20.87 -23.52
N ILE A 332 14.77 -20.19 -22.38
CA ILE A 332 13.82 -19.16 -21.90
C ILE A 332 13.70 -18.04 -22.93
N GLU A 333 14.79 -17.63 -23.57
CA GLU A 333 14.75 -16.61 -24.61
C GLU A 333 14.12 -17.11 -25.91
N PHE A 334 14.38 -18.35 -26.29
CA PHE A 334 13.79 -18.97 -27.47
C PHE A 334 12.27 -19.15 -27.34
N PHE A 335 11.78 -19.57 -26.16
CA PHE A 335 10.35 -19.78 -25.90
C PHE A 335 9.56 -18.48 -25.64
N LYS A 336 10.22 -17.33 -25.51
CA LYS A 336 9.50 -16.05 -25.37
C LYS A 336 8.68 -15.78 -26.62
N PHE A 337 7.38 -15.59 -26.43
CA PHE A 337 6.47 -15.19 -27.49
C PHE A 337 6.87 -13.83 -28.07
N GLN A 338 7.31 -13.82 -29.33
CA GLN A 338 7.75 -12.62 -30.01
C GLN A 338 6.55 -11.81 -30.50
N THR A 339 6.56 -10.50 -30.24
CA THR A 339 5.46 -9.62 -30.61
C THR A 339 5.97 -8.33 -31.24
N GLU A 340 5.19 -7.82 -32.19
CA GLU A 340 5.41 -6.51 -32.78
C GLU A 340 4.48 -5.48 -32.16
N LYS A 341 4.91 -4.22 -32.20
CA LYS A 341 4.10 -3.10 -31.72
C LYS A 341 2.94 -2.88 -32.68
N SER A 342 1.71 -3.14 -32.23
CA SER A 342 0.51 -3.04 -33.07
C SER A 342 -0.74 -2.74 -32.26
N LEU A 343 -1.73 -2.12 -32.90
CA LEU A 343 -3.10 -1.98 -32.40
C LEU A 343 -4.05 -2.53 -33.47
N LYS A 344 -4.45 -3.79 -33.33
CA LYS A 344 -5.26 -4.51 -34.33
C LYS A 344 -6.69 -4.70 -33.86
N THR A 345 -7.65 -4.29 -34.67
CA THR A 345 -9.07 -4.52 -34.43
C THR A 345 -9.40 -6.01 -34.53
N LEU A 346 -10.10 -6.55 -33.54
CA LEU A 346 -10.64 -7.91 -33.54
C LEU A 346 -12.12 -7.92 -33.92
N GLY A 347 -12.90 -6.95 -33.46
CA GLY A 347 -14.32 -6.84 -33.77
C GLY A 347 -15.04 -5.81 -32.89
N PHE A 348 -16.36 -5.73 -33.06
CA PHE A 348 -17.24 -4.86 -32.27
C PHE A 348 -18.13 -5.70 -31.34
N LEU A 349 -18.47 -5.13 -30.19
CA LEU A 349 -19.33 -5.73 -29.19
C LEU A 349 -20.36 -4.71 -28.73
N ASP A 350 -21.59 -5.14 -28.44
CA ASP A 350 -22.59 -4.26 -27.85
C ASP A 350 -22.13 -3.78 -26.46
N ARG A 351 -22.34 -2.50 -26.17
CA ARG A 351 -21.92 -1.88 -24.91
C ARG A 351 -22.50 -2.59 -23.68
N SER A 352 -23.70 -3.14 -23.80
CA SER A 352 -24.40 -3.89 -22.74
C SER A 352 -23.67 -5.16 -22.28
N GLN A 353 -22.84 -5.77 -23.13
CA GLN A 353 -22.10 -7.00 -22.79
C GLN A 353 -20.85 -6.72 -21.94
N ILE A 354 -20.40 -5.47 -21.92
CA ILE A 354 -19.25 -5.01 -21.18
C ILE A 354 -19.71 -4.45 -19.84
N ASN A 355 -19.35 -5.15 -18.77
CA ASN A 355 -19.59 -4.71 -17.40
C ASN A 355 -18.31 -4.10 -16.83
N HIS A 356 -18.43 -3.04 -16.04
CA HIS A 356 -17.34 -2.43 -15.29
C HIS A 356 -16.59 -3.44 -14.40
N SER A 357 -17.28 -4.48 -13.90
CA SER A 357 -16.66 -5.57 -13.13
C SER A 357 -15.62 -6.37 -13.91
N LYS A 358 -15.65 -6.32 -15.25
CA LYS A 358 -14.71 -7.03 -16.14
C LYS A 358 -13.50 -6.17 -16.51
N PHE A 359 -13.33 -4.97 -15.96
CA PHE A 359 -12.17 -4.14 -16.32
C PHE A 359 -10.96 -4.47 -15.44
N VAL A 360 -9.81 -4.60 -16.11
CA VAL A 360 -8.53 -4.88 -15.49
C VAL A 360 -7.60 -3.68 -15.68
N ALA A 361 -6.78 -3.40 -14.68
CA ALA A 361 -5.74 -2.37 -14.70
C ALA A 361 -6.25 -0.92 -14.90
N GLY A 362 -5.32 -0.01 -15.17
CA GLY A 362 -5.60 1.41 -15.42
C GLY A 362 -6.09 1.69 -16.84
N THR A 363 -6.71 2.86 -17.01
CA THR A 363 -7.34 3.30 -18.25
C THR A 363 -6.35 4.13 -19.09
N ASP A 364 -6.26 3.79 -20.37
CA ASP A 364 -5.56 4.58 -21.37
C ASP A 364 -6.57 5.37 -22.24
N VAL A 365 -6.10 6.44 -22.89
CA VAL A 365 -6.88 7.25 -23.82
C VAL A 365 -6.22 7.24 -25.19
N PHE A 366 -7.00 6.93 -26.21
CA PHE A 366 -6.60 7.05 -27.60
C PHE A 366 -7.19 8.31 -28.21
N ILE A 367 -6.34 9.08 -28.89
CA ILE A 367 -6.72 10.24 -29.69
C ILE A 367 -6.14 10.11 -31.09
N ALA A 368 -6.74 10.79 -32.06
CA ALA A 368 -6.15 10.93 -33.39
C ALA A 368 -4.77 11.61 -33.32
N GLU A 369 -3.87 11.23 -34.22
CA GLU A 369 -2.53 11.81 -34.30
C GLU A 369 -2.60 13.35 -34.43
N PRO A 370 -2.06 14.12 -33.46
CA PRO A 370 -2.02 15.57 -33.56
C PRO A 370 -1.22 16.01 -34.79
N GLY A 371 -1.82 16.88 -35.60
CA GLY A 371 -1.22 17.38 -36.84
C GLY A 371 -1.69 16.68 -38.13
N LYS A 372 -2.49 15.61 -38.05
CA LYS A 372 -3.11 14.97 -39.22
C LYS A 372 -4.64 15.14 -39.22
N PRO A 373 -5.19 16.14 -39.95
CA PRO A 373 -6.62 16.42 -39.92
C PRO A 373 -7.46 15.27 -40.48
N HIS A 374 -6.99 14.59 -41.53
CA HIS A 374 -7.71 13.46 -42.12
C HIS A 374 -7.90 12.29 -41.13
N ALA A 375 -6.86 11.98 -40.34
CA ALA A 375 -6.96 10.97 -39.28
C ALA A 375 -7.98 11.35 -38.20
N ALA A 376 -8.03 12.64 -37.83
CA ALA A 376 -9.01 13.15 -36.88
C ALA A 376 -10.45 13.05 -37.41
N THR A 377 -10.68 13.35 -38.68
CA THR A 377 -12.01 13.19 -39.31
C THR A 377 -12.45 11.73 -39.36
N CYS A 378 -11.56 10.82 -39.77
CA CYS A 378 -11.87 9.38 -39.78
C CYS A 378 -12.14 8.83 -38.37
N PHE A 379 -11.36 9.29 -37.38
CA PHE A 379 -11.54 8.88 -35.99
C PHE A 379 -12.84 9.41 -35.39
N ALA A 380 -13.21 10.66 -35.68
CA ALA A 380 -14.49 11.23 -35.26
C ALA A 380 -15.67 10.47 -35.86
N ALA A 381 -15.65 10.22 -37.18
CA ALA A 381 -16.69 9.45 -37.86
C ALA A 381 -16.84 8.02 -37.30
N LEU A 382 -15.73 7.38 -36.92
CA LEU A 382 -15.76 6.07 -36.26
C LEU A 382 -16.40 6.15 -34.87
N ILE A 383 -16.05 7.16 -34.07
CA ILE A 383 -16.63 7.35 -32.74
C ILE A 383 -18.13 7.61 -32.83
N ASP A 384 -18.56 8.51 -33.72
CA ASP A 384 -19.97 8.83 -33.92
C ASP A 384 -20.76 7.57 -34.32
N ALA A 385 -20.25 6.78 -35.27
CA ALA A 385 -20.88 5.52 -35.66
C ALA A 385 -20.96 4.49 -34.51
N MET A 386 -19.93 4.42 -33.67
CA MET A 386 -19.94 3.53 -32.49
C MET A 386 -20.92 3.99 -31.42
N VAL A 387 -21.12 5.30 -31.26
CA VAL A 387 -22.11 5.87 -30.34
C VAL A 387 -23.52 5.62 -30.86
N ASP A 388 -23.76 5.84 -32.14
CA ASP A 388 -25.08 5.63 -32.78
C ASP A 388 -25.53 4.16 -32.71
N LEU A 389 -24.59 3.23 -32.82
CA LEU A 389 -24.85 1.78 -32.75
C LEU A 389 -24.77 1.21 -31.32
N ASP A 390 -24.41 2.01 -30.31
CA ASP A 390 -24.11 1.58 -28.93
C ASP A 390 -23.11 0.41 -28.86
N GLN A 391 -22.03 0.51 -29.63
CA GLN A 391 -21.00 -0.51 -29.75
C GLN A 391 -19.62 -0.07 -29.23
N VAL A 392 -18.84 -1.05 -28.81
CA VAL A 392 -17.47 -0.92 -28.31
C VAL A 392 -16.55 -1.75 -29.19
N LEU A 393 -15.35 -1.23 -29.45
CA LEU A 393 -14.38 -1.87 -30.32
C LEU A 393 -13.41 -2.73 -29.50
N ILE A 394 -13.25 -4.00 -29.85
CA ILE A 394 -12.29 -4.90 -29.21
C ILE A 394 -11.02 -4.95 -30.07
N ALA A 395 -9.87 -4.72 -29.44
CA ALA A 395 -8.58 -4.69 -30.12
C ALA A 395 -7.49 -5.44 -29.38
N ARG A 396 -6.56 -6.03 -30.13
CA ARG A 396 -5.27 -6.53 -29.64
C ARG A 396 -4.28 -5.37 -29.60
N PHE A 397 -3.79 -5.06 -28.41
CA PHE A 397 -2.86 -3.97 -28.14
C PHE A 397 -1.50 -4.47 -27.68
N VAL A 398 -0.45 -4.05 -28.38
CA VAL A 398 0.95 -4.30 -28.02
C VAL A 398 1.69 -2.96 -27.98
N ALA A 399 2.01 -2.48 -26.77
CA ALA A 399 2.55 -1.14 -26.59
C ALA A 399 3.98 -0.96 -27.16
N ARG A 400 4.82 -1.99 -27.05
CA ARG A 400 6.23 -2.01 -27.50
C ARG A 400 6.59 -3.38 -28.06
N LYS A 401 7.63 -3.45 -28.90
CA LYS A 401 8.16 -4.73 -29.42
C LYS A 401 8.47 -5.68 -28.25
N ASN A 402 8.07 -6.94 -28.40
CA ASN A 402 8.20 -8.02 -27.40
C ASN A 402 7.48 -7.77 -26.07
N ALA A 403 6.50 -6.85 -26.01
CA ALA A 403 5.59 -6.80 -24.86
C ALA A 403 4.49 -7.85 -24.98
N ALA A 404 4.02 -8.34 -23.83
CA ALA A 404 2.85 -9.21 -23.78
C ALA A 404 1.65 -8.52 -24.48
N PRO A 405 0.98 -9.21 -25.40
CA PRO A 405 -0.21 -8.67 -26.03
C PRO A 405 -1.32 -8.52 -24.98
N LYS A 406 -2.14 -7.49 -25.14
CA LYS A 406 -3.29 -7.21 -24.29
C LYS A 406 -4.54 -7.15 -25.14
N ILE A 407 -5.63 -7.72 -24.65
CA ILE A 407 -6.94 -7.49 -25.24
C ILE A 407 -7.56 -6.29 -24.54
N ILE A 408 -7.95 -5.29 -25.32
CA ILE A 408 -8.54 -4.04 -24.82
C ILE A 408 -9.90 -3.79 -25.46
N ALA A 409 -10.80 -3.21 -24.67
CA ALA A 409 -12.05 -2.63 -25.13
C ALA A 409 -11.85 -1.11 -25.28
N LEU A 410 -12.11 -0.59 -26.48
CA LEU A 410 -12.04 0.81 -26.87
C LEU A 410 -13.46 1.40 -26.85
N ILE A 411 -13.78 2.07 -25.76
CA ILE A 411 -15.10 2.67 -25.50
C ILE A 411 -15.14 4.07 -26.12
N PRO A 412 -16.12 4.39 -26.99
CA PRO A 412 -16.18 5.66 -27.68
C PRO A 412 -16.60 6.80 -26.75
N HIS A 413 -16.05 7.99 -26.98
CA HIS A 413 -16.45 9.22 -26.30
C HIS A 413 -16.53 10.37 -27.31
N ALA A 414 -17.77 10.82 -27.51
CA ALA A 414 -18.13 11.94 -28.36
C ALA A 414 -18.22 13.24 -27.53
N PRO A 415 -18.01 14.40 -28.16
CA PRO A 415 -18.07 15.69 -27.47
C PRO A 415 -19.46 15.96 -26.87
N SER A 416 -19.49 16.54 -25.67
CA SER A 416 -20.71 16.93 -24.93
C SER A 416 -20.56 18.33 -24.34
N SER A 417 -21.63 18.93 -23.78
CA SER A 417 -21.72 20.34 -23.32
C SER A 417 -20.65 20.81 -22.31
N GLY A 418 -19.74 19.93 -21.86
CA GLY A 418 -18.56 20.28 -21.04
C GLY A 418 -17.22 19.74 -21.56
N GLU A 419 -17.20 18.83 -22.54
CA GLU A 419 -15.98 18.19 -23.07
C GLU A 419 -16.00 18.21 -24.61
N ASN A 420 -15.22 19.10 -25.23
CA ASN A 420 -15.18 19.26 -26.69
C ASN A 420 -14.05 18.46 -27.34
N TYR A 421 -13.99 17.15 -27.11
CA TYR A 421 -12.96 16.31 -27.75
C TYR A 421 -13.46 14.91 -28.08
N TYR A 422 -12.93 14.35 -29.17
CA TYR A 422 -13.13 12.96 -29.56
C TYR A 422 -12.04 12.09 -28.96
N ALA A 423 -12.42 11.03 -28.25
CA ALA A 423 -11.49 10.08 -27.63
C ALA A 423 -12.05 8.67 -27.58
N MET A 424 -11.16 7.68 -27.45
CA MET A 424 -11.52 6.32 -27.07
C MET A 424 -10.86 5.95 -25.75
N TRP A 425 -11.65 5.44 -24.82
CA TRP A 425 -11.18 4.96 -23.52
C TRP A 425 -10.85 3.49 -23.63
N SER A 426 -9.60 3.14 -23.35
CA SER A 426 -9.11 1.77 -23.42
C SER A 426 -9.12 1.13 -22.05
N GLN A 427 -9.88 0.04 -21.92
CA GLN A 427 -9.86 -0.82 -20.74
C GLN A 427 -9.33 -2.19 -21.11
N GLN A 428 -8.41 -2.73 -20.30
CA GLN A 428 -7.94 -4.10 -20.50
C GLN A 428 -9.04 -5.08 -20.07
N LEU A 429 -9.29 -6.07 -20.92
CA LEU A 429 -10.20 -7.17 -20.62
C LEU A 429 -9.43 -8.35 -19.99
N PRO A 430 -10.05 -9.12 -19.10
CA PRO A 430 -9.47 -10.29 -18.48
C PRO A 430 -9.30 -11.41 -19.51
N TYR A 431 -8.26 -12.21 -19.32
CA TYR A 431 -8.13 -13.51 -19.97
C TYR A 431 -8.96 -14.56 -19.23
N GLU A 432 -9.14 -15.72 -19.84
CA GLU A 432 -9.83 -16.86 -19.19
C GLU A 432 -9.16 -17.24 -17.85
N GLU A 433 -7.83 -17.18 -17.81
CA GLU A 433 -7.02 -17.42 -16.60
C GLU A 433 -7.17 -16.34 -15.51
N ASP A 434 -7.72 -15.16 -15.81
CA ASP A 434 -7.97 -14.10 -14.83
C ASP A 434 -9.35 -14.26 -14.16
N ILE A 435 -10.26 -15.01 -14.78
CA ILE A 435 -11.63 -15.19 -14.28
C ILE A 435 -11.61 -16.23 -13.14
N ARG A 436 -12.30 -15.91 -12.05
CA ARG A 436 -12.50 -16.82 -10.91
C ARG A 436 -13.99 -17.07 -10.75
N ASN A 437 -14.40 -18.30 -11.00
CA ASN A 437 -15.79 -18.71 -10.85
C ASN A 437 -16.03 -19.15 -9.41
N TYR A 438 -16.63 -18.26 -8.62
CA TYR A 438 -17.09 -18.57 -7.26
C TYR A 438 -18.60 -18.76 -7.27
N GLU A 439 -19.06 -19.87 -6.71
CA GLU A 439 -20.48 -20.14 -6.52
C GLU A 439 -20.93 -19.55 -5.18
N PHE A 440 -21.78 -18.52 -5.23
CA PHE A 440 -22.39 -17.92 -4.05
C PHE A 440 -23.86 -18.32 -3.94
N ALA A 441 -24.31 -18.66 -2.73
CA ALA A 441 -25.73 -18.92 -2.47
C ALA A 441 -26.56 -17.65 -2.76
N PRO A 442 -27.74 -17.78 -3.40
CA PRO A 442 -28.58 -16.63 -3.71
C PRO A 442 -29.06 -15.96 -2.42
N LEU A 443 -28.90 -14.64 -2.31
CA LEU A 443 -29.32 -13.88 -1.13
C LEU A 443 -30.85 -13.81 -0.97
N LYS A 444 -31.60 -13.87 -2.07
CA LYS A 444 -33.07 -13.81 -2.10
C LYS A 444 -33.68 -15.16 -1.71
N THR A 445 -33.69 -15.45 -0.41
CA THR A 445 -34.38 -16.62 0.15
C THR A 445 -35.39 -16.20 1.19
N ARG A 446 -36.38 -17.06 1.46
CA ARG A 446 -37.44 -16.82 2.46
C ARG A 446 -36.90 -16.51 3.86
N LYS A 447 -35.70 -17.01 4.19
CA LYS A 447 -35.04 -16.79 5.49
C LYS A 447 -34.41 -15.40 5.63
N TYR A 448 -33.97 -14.81 4.53
CA TYR A 448 -33.27 -13.51 4.50
C TYR A 448 -34.11 -12.40 3.84
N THR A 449 -35.42 -12.61 3.71
CA THR A 449 -36.32 -11.59 3.19
C THR A 449 -36.61 -10.57 4.30
N PRO A 450 -36.30 -9.27 4.11
CA PRO A 450 -36.54 -8.25 5.12
C PRO A 450 -38.05 -8.01 5.32
N SER A 451 -38.42 -7.52 6.51
CA SER A 451 -39.79 -7.05 6.76
C SER A 451 -40.07 -5.74 5.98
N SER A 452 -41.35 -5.41 5.79
CA SER A 452 -41.73 -4.14 5.15
C SER A 452 -41.20 -2.92 5.91
N GLU A 453 -41.11 -3.01 7.24
CA GLU A 453 -40.56 -1.95 8.09
C GLU A 453 -39.05 -1.80 7.87
N GLN A 454 -38.32 -2.93 7.87
CA GLN A 454 -36.87 -2.97 7.58
C GLN A 454 -36.54 -2.44 6.20
N GLN A 455 -37.33 -2.79 5.18
CA GLN A 455 -37.18 -2.27 3.83
C GLN A 455 -37.41 -0.75 3.79
N SER A 456 -38.48 -0.27 4.42
CA SER A 456 -38.77 1.18 4.45
C SER A 456 -37.71 2.01 5.17
N LEU A 457 -37.09 1.45 6.22
CA LEU A 457 -35.97 2.08 6.93
C LEU A 457 -34.71 2.08 6.06
N ALA A 458 -34.43 0.98 5.35
CA ALA A 458 -33.32 0.91 4.41
C ALA A 458 -33.47 1.91 3.27
N ASP A 459 -34.67 2.05 2.69
CA ASP A 459 -34.94 3.00 1.60
C ASP A 459 -34.73 4.45 2.07
N LYS A 460 -35.26 4.82 3.25
CA LYS A 460 -35.01 6.14 3.86
C LYS A 460 -33.54 6.40 4.17
N LEU A 461 -32.81 5.38 4.59
CA LEU A 461 -31.38 5.48 4.86
C LEU A 461 -30.61 5.73 3.55
N VAL A 462 -30.94 5.02 2.47
CA VAL A 462 -30.35 5.24 1.14
C VAL A 462 -30.67 6.65 0.64
N ASP A 463 -31.93 7.10 0.75
CA ASP A 463 -32.33 8.45 0.32
C ASP A 463 -31.58 9.55 1.07
N SER A 464 -31.35 9.37 2.36
CA SER A 464 -30.63 10.33 3.20
C SER A 464 -29.11 10.30 3.03
N LEU A 465 -28.52 9.13 2.74
CA LEU A 465 -27.08 8.96 2.51
C LEU A 465 -26.66 9.19 1.06
N SER A 466 -27.59 9.10 0.10
CA SER A 466 -27.30 9.32 -1.31
C SER A 466 -26.78 10.73 -1.54
N ILE A 467 -25.65 10.84 -2.22
CA ILE A 467 -25.11 12.10 -2.72
C ILE A 467 -25.66 12.22 -4.13
N ARG A 468 -26.49 13.23 -4.39
CA ARG A 468 -27.00 13.49 -5.74
C ARG A 468 -25.81 13.74 -6.67
N ASP A 469 -25.81 13.15 -7.86
CA ASP A 469 -24.73 13.30 -8.86
C ASP A 469 -24.45 14.78 -9.19
N ASP A 470 -25.49 15.63 -9.15
CA ASP A 470 -25.42 17.09 -9.31
C ASP A 470 -24.53 17.79 -8.26
N LYS A 471 -24.24 17.12 -7.14
CA LYS A 471 -23.42 17.57 -6.01
C LYS A 471 -22.21 16.67 -5.76
N ALA A 472 -21.91 15.73 -6.66
CA ALA A 472 -20.70 14.89 -6.54
C ALA A 472 -19.42 15.74 -6.54
N ASP A 473 -19.44 16.86 -7.27
CA ASP A 473 -18.36 17.86 -7.27
C ASP A 473 -18.24 18.62 -5.93
N GLU A 474 -19.29 18.64 -5.08
CA GLU A 474 -19.24 19.24 -3.74
C GLU A 474 -18.45 18.38 -2.73
N VAL A 475 -18.35 17.06 -2.96
CA VAL A 475 -17.48 16.16 -2.16
C VAL A 475 -16.00 16.48 -2.41
N GLY A 476 -15.70 17.18 -3.51
CA GLY A 476 -14.36 17.55 -3.91
C GLY A 476 -13.54 16.35 -4.38
N ALA A 477 -12.48 16.62 -5.14
CA ALA A 477 -11.53 15.58 -5.49
C ALA A 477 -10.82 15.09 -4.22
N CYS A 478 -11.07 13.84 -3.81
CA CYS A 478 -10.37 13.21 -2.70
C CYS A 478 -8.96 12.78 -3.13
N PHE A 479 -7.93 13.25 -2.43
CA PHE A 479 -6.54 12.89 -2.69
C PHE A 479 -6.08 11.83 -1.71
N ASN A 480 -5.07 11.05 -2.12
CA ASN A 480 -4.56 9.96 -1.30
C ASN A 480 -4.02 10.51 0.04
N PRO A 481 -4.69 10.23 1.18
CA PRO A 481 -4.31 10.78 2.48
C PRO A 481 -2.98 10.21 2.98
N VAL A 482 -2.62 9.00 2.55
CA VAL A 482 -1.39 8.31 2.96
C VAL A 482 -0.17 9.04 2.42
N ILE A 483 -0.18 9.35 1.12
CA ILE A 483 0.91 10.09 0.45
C ILE A 483 1.06 11.48 1.08
N ARG A 484 -0.06 12.13 1.37
CA ARG A 484 -0.04 13.44 2.01
C ARG A 484 0.55 13.41 3.42
N ARG A 485 0.09 12.46 4.25
CA ARG A 485 0.60 12.28 5.60
C ARG A 485 2.10 11.98 5.59
N PHE A 486 2.55 11.19 4.61
CA PHE A 486 3.97 10.89 4.41
C PHE A 486 4.78 12.17 4.15
N PHE A 487 4.41 12.99 3.16
CA PHE A 487 5.15 14.24 2.87
C PHE A 487 5.10 15.26 4.00
N HIS A 488 3.97 15.35 4.71
CA HIS A 488 3.85 16.18 5.91
C HIS A 488 4.76 15.71 7.05
N ALA A 489 4.87 14.39 7.26
CA ALA A 489 5.79 13.84 8.25
C ALA A 489 7.26 14.10 7.86
N VAL A 490 7.59 13.98 6.57
CA VAL A 490 8.94 14.26 6.05
C VAL A 490 9.30 15.73 6.22
N SER A 491 8.41 16.67 5.90
CA SER A 491 8.71 18.10 6.06
C SER A 491 8.89 18.50 7.53
N MET A 492 8.07 17.97 8.44
CA MET A 492 8.23 18.18 9.88
C MET A 492 9.55 17.61 10.40
N ARG A 493 9.87 16.36 10.03
CA ARG A 493 11.15 15.72 10.40
C ARG A 493 12.38 16.42 9.81
N ALA A 494 12.25 17.03 8.63
CA ALA A 494 13.34 17.76 7.99
C ALA A 494 13.62 19.12 8.66
N LEU A 495 12.63 19.69 9.36
CA LEU A 495 12.79 20.93 10.12
C LEU A 495 13.20 20.67 11.56
N ASP A 496 12.68 19.60 12.16
CA ASP A 496 13.02 19.11 13.49
C ASP A 496 13.25 17.59 13.44
N GLU A 497 14.50 17.18 13.55
CA GLU A 497 14.91 15.77 13.53
C GLU A 497 14.26 14.96 14.66
N SER A 498 13.97 15.61 15.79
CA SER A 498 13.40 14.97 16.99
C SER A 498 11.87 14.79 16.92
N ALA A 499 11.19 15.52 16.05
CA ALA A 499 9.72 15.57 15.99
C ALA A 499 9.11 14.22 15.61
N GLY A 500 8.25 13.64 16.45
CA GLY A 500 7.52 12.40 16.17
C GLY A 500 6.70 12.37 14.87
N VAL A 501 6.08 11.22 14.54
CA VAL A 501 5.12 11.18 13.42
C VAL A 501 3.95 12.12 13.76
N PRO A 502 3.67 13.15 12.95
CA PRO A 502 2.62 14.12 13.27
C PRO A 502 1.23 13.46 13.25
N ALA A 503 0.35 13.98 14.10
CA ALA A 503 -1.08 13.65 14.08
C ALA A 503 -1.71 14.04 12.73
N LEU A 504 -2.87 13.45 12.43
CA LEU A 504 -3.64 13.82 11.24
C LEU A 504 -4.10 15.28 11.40
N PRO A 505 -3.77 16.17 10.45
CA PRO A 505 -4.25 17.55 10.52
C PRO A 505 -5.79 17.60 10.45
N SER A 506 -6.41 18.51 11.20
CA SER A 506 -7.88 18.60 11.33
C SER A 506 -8.60 18.75 9.99
N TYR A 507 -8.03 19.53 9.05
CA TYR A 507 -8.59 19.70 7.71
C TYR A 507 -8.63 18.38 6.90
N LEU A 508 -7.72 17.42 7.17
CA LEU A 508 -7.66 16.14 6.47
C LEU A 508 -8.68 15.19 7.06
N GLU A 509 -8.87 15.23 8.38
CA GLU A 509 -9.93 14.49 9.04
C GLU A 509 -11.32 14.91 8.56
N SER A 510 -11.55 16.21 8.39
CA SER A 510 -12.81 16.73 7.83
C SER A 510 -13.10 16.23 6.42
N SER A 511 -12.06 15.91 5.63
CA SER A 511 -12.23 15.34 4.27
C SER A 511 -12.45 13.83 4.25
N LEU A 512 -12.07 13.11 5.31
CA LEU A 512 -12.23 11.66 5.41
C LEU A 512 -13.52 11.26 6.12
N LYS A 513 -14.06 12.14 6.96
CA LYS A 513 -15.29 11.93 7.73
C LYS A 513 -16.48 12.55 7.00
N MET A 514 -17.67 12.03 7.29
CA MET A 514 -18.91 12.64 6.83
C MET A 514 -19.05 14.04 7.46
N ASP A 515 -19.65 14.98 6.71
CA ASP A 515 -19.94 16.31 7.20
C ASP A 515 -20.75 16.25 8.51
N PRO A 516 -20.32 16.93 9.59
CA PRO A 516 -20.99 16.87 10.90
C PRO A 516 -22.47 17.27 10.81
N GLY A 517 -22.82 18.28 10.00
CA GLY A 517 -24.22 18.70 9.83
C GLY A 517 -25.09 17.65 9.14
N ARG A 518 -24.50 16.80 8.30
CA ARG A 518 -25.18 15.63 7.73
C ARG A 518 -25.25 14.47 8.73
N GLN A 519 -24.19 14.24 9.49
CA GLN A 519 -24.14 13.19 10.50
C GLN A 519 -25.21 13.37 11.59
N GLU A 520 -25.40 14.60 12.07
CA GLU A 520 -26.42 14.92 13.07
C GLU A 520 -27.85 14.68 12.57
N LYS A 521 -28.12 14.89 11.27
CA LYS A 521 -29.44 14.63 10.68
C LYS A 521 -29.74 13.14 10.52
N ILE A 522 -28.70 12.34 10.29
CA ILE A 522 -28.83 10.91 9.96
C ILE A 522 -28.65 10.02 11.20
N SER A 523 -28.08 10.53 12.29
CA SER A 523 -27.83 9.76 13.53
C SER A 523 -29.08 9.05 14.05
N SER A 524 -30.22 9.75 14.13
CA SER A 524 -31.49 9.17 14.56
C SER A 524 -32.00 8.05 13.64
N LEU A 525 -31.78 8.18 12.33
CA LEU A 525 -32.10 7.13 11.36
C LEU A 525 -31.18 5.93 11.50
N ILE A 526 -29.87 6.14 11.74
CA ILE A 526 -28.89 5.07 11.98
C ILE A 526 -29.24 4.28 13.23
N GLU A 527 -29.61 4.96 14.32
CA GLU A 527 -30.06 4.32 15.56
C GLU A 527 -31.31 3.46 15.30
N SER A 528 -32.33 4.02 14.64
CA SER A 528 -33.55 3.27 14.31
C SER A 528 -33.31 2.07 13.38
N PHE A 529 -32.35 2.18 12.46
CA PHE A 529 -31.93 1.09 11.59
C PHE A 529 -31.20 0.00 12.40
N GLY A 530 -30.32 0.40 13.32
CA GLY A 530 -29.63 -0.53 14.23
C GLY A 530 -30.59 -1.31 15.11
N ASP A 531 -31.63 -0.66 15.64
CA ASP A 531 -32.66 -1.33 16.45
C ASP A 531 -33.49 -2.34 15.65
N ALA A 532 -33.78 -2.03 14.38
CA ALA A 532 -34.52 -2.93 13.47
C ALA A 532 -33.68 -4.12 12.99
N PHE A 533 -32.35 -3.98 12.92
CA PHE A 533 -31.40 -5.02 12.50
C PHE A 533 -30.51 -5.46 13.67
N GLN A 534 -31.07 -6.25 14.57
CA GLN A 534 -30.33 -6.79 15.72
C GLN A 534 -29.21 -7.75 15.27
N LEU A 535 -27.98 -7.26 15.29
CA LEU A 535 -26.79 -8.07 15.03
C LEU A 535 -26.32 -8.70 16.35
N LYS A 536 -26.20 -10.03 16.36
CA LYS A 536 -25.48 -10.75 17.40
C LYS A 536 -24.09 -11.04 16.88
N GLU A 537 -23.07 -10.58 17.61
CA GLU A 537 -21.71 -11.00 17.32
C GLU A 537 -21.65 -12.52 17.47
N ALA A 538 -21.35 -13.22 16.37
CA ALA A 538 -21.06 -14.64 16.46
C ALA A 538 -19.86 -14.76 17.39
N VAL A 539 -19.99 -15.51 18.49
CA VAL A 539 -18.92 -15.75 19.47
C VAL A 539 -17.80 -16.50 18.76
N LYS A 540 -17.01 -15.80 17.95
CA LYS A 540 -15.63 -16.17 17.73
C LYS A 540 -15.00 -15.87 19.07
N LYS A 541 -14.79 -16.90 19.89
CA LYS A 541 -13.88 -16.80 21.02
C LYS A 541 -12.67 -16.06 20.48
N ALA A 542 -12.44 -14.86 20.97
CA ALA A 542 -11.16 -14.22 20.77
C ALA A 542 -10.17 -15.20 21.42
N LYS A 543 -9.60 -16.13 20.63
CA LYS A 543 -8.26 -16.61 20.92
C LYS A 543 -7.53 -15.31 21.15
N ASP A 544 -7.01 -15.11 22.36
CA ASP A 544 -6.15 -13.99 22.69
C ASP A 544 -5.13 -13.90 21.56
N ARG A 545 -5.43 -13.06 20.57
CA ARG A 545 -4.43 -12.56 19.64
C ARG A 545 -3.65 -11.70 20.59
N LYS A 546 -2.63 -12.29 21.25
CA LYS A 546 -1.57 -11.57 21.94
C LYS A 546 -1.36 -10.36 21.07
N LYS A 547 -1.70 -9.16 21.57
CA LYS A 547 -1.41 -7.93 20.87
C LYS A 547 0.03 -8.11 20.45
N LYS A 548 0.30 -8.18 19.14
CA LYS A 548 1.68 -8.22 18.65
C LYS A 548 2.25 -6.89 19.11
N SER A 549 2.85 -6.88 20.29
CA SER A 549 3.59 -5.75 20.82
C SER A 549 4.69 -5.56 19.82
N PHE A 550 4.61 -4.45 19.08
CA PHE A 550 5.69 -4.06 18.21
C PHE A 550 6.91 -3.80 19.10
N TRP A 551 8.10 -4.14 18.62
CA TRP A 551 9.35 -4.11 19.40
C TRP A 551 9.63 -2.74 20.07
N SER A 552 8.99 -1.67 19.60
CA SER A 552 9.03 -0.32 20.16
C SER A 552 8.34 -0.14 21.51
N ASP A 553 7.41 -1.02 21.87
CA ASP A 553 6.50 -0.82 23.00
C ASP A 553 6.94 -1.58 24.27
N VAL A 554 8.07 -2.30 24.20
CA VAL A 554 8.66 -2.98 25.36
C VAL A 554 9.66 -2.04 26.05
N PRO A 555 9.42 -1.60 27.30
CA PRO A 555 10.41 -0.83 28.05
C PRO A 555 11.66 -1.69 28.28
N THR A 556 12.83 -1.20 27.87
CA THR A 556 14.15 -1.84 27.98
C THR A 556 14.55 -2.29 29.39
N ALA A 557 13.83 -1.85 30.43
CA ALA A 557 14.09 -2.21 31.82
C ALA A 557 13.46 -3.55 32.27
N SER A 558 12.77 -4.27 31.38
CA SER A 558 12.03 -5.50 31.72
C SER A 558 12.47 -6.76 30.96
N ILE A 559 13.72 -6.79 30.49
CA ILE A 559 14.32 -8.00 29.90
C ILE A 559 15.06 -8.75 31.02
N LYS A 560 14.57 -9.92 31.41
CA LYS A 560 15.37 -10.91 32.15
C LYS A 560 16.11 -11.76 31.13
N GLU A 561 17.38 -12.10 31.42
CA GLU A 561 18.29 -12.82 30.51
C GLU A 561 17.83 -14.23 30.10
N GLU A 562 16.70 -14.73 30.61
CA GLU A 562 16.15 -16.05 30.26
C GLU A 562 15.26 -16.05 28.99
N ASP A 563 14.89 -14.88 28.45
CA ASP A 563 14.08 -14.76 27.23
C ASP A 563 14.92 -14.70 25.93
N LEU A 564 16.24 -14.89 26.00
CA LEU A 564 17.17 -14.84 24.85
C LEU A 564 17.38 -16.21 24.15
N LYS A 565 16.34 -17.04 24.07
CA LYS A 565 16.30 -18.14 23.09
C LYS A 565 15.35 -17.75 21.97
N GLU A 566 15.92 -17.09 20.98
CA GLU A 566 15.26 -16.71 19.73
C GLU A 566 14.78 -17.96 18.99
N GLU A 567 13.46 -18.13 18.87
CA GLU A 567 12.90 -18.80 17.70
C GLU A 567 13.10 -17.84 16.51
N HIS A 568 14.05 -18.19 15.64
CA HIS A 568 14.22 -17.54 14.35
C HIS A 568 12.97 -17.74 13.50
N HIS A 569 12.12 -16.73 13.44
CA HIS A 569 11.19 -16.57 12.34
C HIS A 569 11.51 -15.26 11.63
N GLU A 570 12.28 -15.38 10.55
CA GLU A 570 12.60 -14.26 9.68
C GLU A 570 11.34 -13.71 9.01
N GLY A 571 11.19 -12.40 9.07
CA GLY A 571 10.26 -11.64 8.25
C GLY A 571 10.98 -10.43 7.65
N ALA A 572 11.34 -10.51 6.37
CA ALA A 572 11.50 -9.33 5.51
C ALA A 572 11.30 -9.74 4.03
N GLY A 573 10.26 -9.18 3.41
CA GLY A 573 9.72 -9.67 2.13
C GLY A 573 10.35 -9.14 0.84
N ASP A 574 9.98 -9.75 -0.28
CA ASP A 574 9.21 -9.12 -1.37
C ASP A 574 8.54 -10.21 -2.25
N ALA A 575 7.33 -9.88 -2.69
CA ALA A 575 6.50 -10.42 -3.77
C ALA A 575 6.66 -11.87 -4.27
N GLY A 576 5.58 -12.64 -4.09
CA GLY A 576 5.08 -13.58 -5.09
C GLY A 576 5.34 -15.06 -4.80
N SER A 577 4.59 -15.65 -3.88
CA SER A 577 4.19 -17.05 -3.98
C SER A 577 3.03 -17.32 -3.03
N ASP A 578 2.23 -18.30 -3.44
CA ASP A 578 0.92 -18.64 -2.91
C ASP A 578 0.88 -18.79 -1.39
N LEU A 579 -0.22 -18.30 -0.83
CA LEU A 579 -0.72 -18.77 0.47
C LEU A 579 -1.13 -20.24 0.30
N GLU A 580 -0.16 -21.16 0.30
CA GLU A 580 -0.42 -22.52 0.78
C GLU A 580 -0.59 -22.41 2.29
N LEU A 581 -1.82 -22.11 2.69
CA LEU A 581 -2.31 -22.53 3.99
C LEU A 581 -2.31 -24.05 3.94
N ASP A 582 -1.38 -24.68 4.65
CA ASP A 582 -1.38 -26.13 4.85
C ASP A 582 -2.77 -26.55 5.34
N LEU A 583 -3.51 -27.20 4.46
CA LEU A 583 -4.89 -27.64 4.71
C LEU A 583 -4.93 -28.70 5.83
N ASP A 584 -3.79 -29.31 6.13
CA ASP A 584 -3.60 -30.30 7.21
C ASP A 584 -3.51 -29.64 8.59
N ASP A 585 -3.09 -28.38 8.71
CA ASP A 585 -3.05 -27.67 9.99
C ASP A 585 -4.43 -27.15 10.41
N LEU A 586 -5.39 -27.14 9.47
CA LEU A 586 -6.79 -26.76 9.67
C LEU A 586 -7.72 -27.97 9.91
N LEU A 587 -7.25 -29.18 9.61
CA LEU A 587 -7.99 -30.43 9.80
C LEU A 587 -7.30 -31.24 10.91
N ASP A 588 -7.88 -31.19 12.11
CA ASP A 588 -7.53 -32.02 13.29
C ASP A 588 -6.49 -31.50 14.31
N SER A 589 -6.43 -30.19 14.56
CA SER A 589 -5.89 -29.69 15.85
C SER A 589 -6.90 -29.84 17.02
N GLY A 590 -7.53 -31.02 17.14
CA GLY A 590 -8.15 -31.41 18.41
C GLY A 590 -7.06 -31.92 19.33
N ASP A 591 -7.01 -31.48 20.60
CA ASP A 591 -6.07 -32.05 21.56
C ASP A 591 -6.22 -33.58 21.55
N VAL A 592 -5.20 -34.29 21.03
CA VAL A 592 -5.24 -35.74 20.91
C VAL A 592 -5.26 -36.32 22.33
N THR A 593 -6.34 -37.04 22.67
CA THR A 593 -6.53 -37.60 24.02
C THR A 593 -6.31 -39.11 24.06
N SER A 594 -6.26 -39.79 22.91
CA SER A 594 -5.94 -41.22 22.77
C SER A 594 -5.46 -41.55 21.35
N VAL A 595 -4.71 -42.64 21.19
CA VAL A 595 -4.16 -43.08 19.89
C VAL A 595 -5.25 -43.69 19.01
N GLY A 596 -5.53 -43.03 17.87
CA GLY A 596 -6.54 -43.43 16.89
C GLY A 596 -6.03 -44.47 15.88
N SER A 597 -6.95 -44.99 15.05
CA SER A 597 -6.63 -45.99 14.02
C SER A 597 -6.18 -45.39 12.67
N MET A 598 -6.42 -44.09 12.45
CA MET A 598 -6.06 -43.40 11.20
C MET A 598 -4.56 -43.11 11.12
N ASN A 599 -3.97 -42.37 12.07
CA ASN A 599 -2.54 -42.07 12.11
C ASN A 599 -1.94 -42.32 13.52
N PRO A 600 -1.83 -43.60 13.94
CA PRO A 600 -1.44 -43.97 15.31
C PRO A 600 -0.04 -43.46 15.71
N ILE A 601 0.88 -43.32 14.76
CA ILE A 601 2.25 -42.84 15.03
C ILE A 601 2.25 -41.34 15.38
N ALA A 602 1.51 -40.52 14.62
CA ALA A 602 1.41 -39.08 14.87
C ALA A 602 0.66 -38.80 16.18
N ASP A 603 -0.41 -39.54 16.45
CA ASP A 603 -1.16 -39.43 17.71
C ASP A 603 -0.29 -39.80 18.93
N PHE A 604 0.55 -40.83 18.79
CA PHE A 604 1.49 -41.26 19.82
C PHE A 604 2.57 -40.19 20.09
N GLU A 605 3.16 -39.61 19.05
CA GLU A 605 4.16 -38.55 19.19
C GLU A 605 3.56 -37.28 19.81
N SER A 606 2.36 -36.89 19.36
CA SER A 606 1.65 -35.74 19.94
C SER A 606 1.38 -35.91 21.44
N LEU A 607 0.99 -37.12 21.89
CA LEU A 607 0.73 -37.41 23.31
C LEU A 607 2.02 -37.45 24.16
N VAL A 608 3.14 -37.87 23.56
CA VAL A 608 4.45 -37.88 24.22
C VAL A 608 5.01 -36.46 24.34
N GLU A 609 4.77 -35.60 23.35
CA GLU A 609 5.29 -34.23 23.28
C GLU A 609 4.46 -33.18 24.04
N SER A 610 3.13 -33.35 24.15
CA SER A 610 2.21 -32.39 24.80
C SER A 610 2.34 -32.27 26.34
N SER A 611 3.38 -32.86 26.95
CA SER A 611 3.50 -33.08 28.38
C SER A 611 4.16 -31.93 29.15
N GLN A 612 3.38 -30.92 29.57
CA GLN A 612 3.86 -29.72 30.31
C GLN A 612 3.96 -29.87 31.85
N SER A 613 3.64 -31.02 32.47
CA SER A 613 3.89 -31.25 33.91
C SER A 613 4.35 -32.68 34.26
N LYS A 614 5.25 -32.83 35.24
CA LYS A 614 5.92 -34.12 35.58
C LYS A 614 4.97 -35.24 36.00
N LEU A 615 3.89 -34.93 36.73
CA LEU A 615 2.89 -35.91 37.17
C LEU A 615 1.92 -36.30 36.05
N SER A 616 1.55 -35.37 35.16
CA SER A 616 0.67 -35.65 34.01
C SER A 616 1.39 -36.37 32.87
N ARG A 617 2.72 -36.17 32.75
CA ARG A 617 3.56 -36.82 31.73
C ARG A 617 3.52 -38.35 31.83
N ARG A 618 3.71 -38.92 33.03
CA ARG A 618 3.71 -40.38 33.19
C ARG A 618 2.36 -41.00 32.85
N GLN A 619 1.26 -40.34 33.21
CA GLN A 619 -0.09 -40.81 32.91
C GLN A 619 -0.40 -40.73 31.40
N GLN A 620 -0.04 -39.63 30.74
CA GLN A 620 -0.24 -39.45 29.29
C GLN A 620 0.63 -40.39 28.46
N VAL A 621 1.89 -40.58 28.83
CA VAL A 621 2.77 -41.57 28.17
C VAL A 621 2.23 -42.98 28.37
N THR A 622 1.72 -43.32 29.55
CA THR A 622 1.06 -44.62 29.78
C THR A 622 -0.18 -44.79 28.88
N THR A 623 -1.00 -43.74 28.74
CA THR A 623 -2.17 -43.76 27.85
C THR A 623 -1.77 -43.89 26.37
N ALA A 624 -0.68 -43.24 25.94
CA ALA A 624 -0.15 -43.36 24.59
C ALA A 624 0.37 -44.78 24.31
N VAL A 625 1.13 -45.36 25.24
CA VAL A 625 1.68 -46.72 25.14
C VAL A 625 0.56 -47.76 25.08
N THR A 626 -0.37 -47.73 26.03
CA THR A 626 -1.52 -48.66 26.02
C THR A 626 -2.40 -48.44 24.78
N GLY A 627 -2.55 -47.20 24.32
CA GLY A 627 -3.22 -46.88 23.06
C GLY A 627 -2.56 -47.56 21.87
N MET A 628 -1.24 -47.43 21.73
CA MET A 628 -0.45 -48.04 20.66
C MET A 628 -0.55 -49.58 20.69
N GLU A 629 -0.42 -50.19 21.88
CA GLU A 629 -0.53 -51.64 22.08
C GLU A 629 -1.90 -52.18 21.61
N THR A 630 -3.00 -51.52 22.00
CA THR A 630 -4.34 -51.94 21.60
C THR A 630 -4.60 -51.77 20.11
N GLN A 631 -4.00 -50.78 19.45
CA GLN A 631 -4.14 -50.62 18.00
C GLN A 631 -3.31 -51.67 17.24
N ILE A 632 -2.12 -52.01 17.73
CA ILE A 632 -1.31 -53.10 17.18
C ILE A 632 -2.06 -54.44 17.31
N GLU A 633 -2.62 -54.76 18.48
CA GLU A 633 -3.45 -55.97 18.67
C GLU A 633 -4.67 -55.97 17.74
N LYS A 634 -5.33 -54.82 17.51
CA LYS A 634 -6.47 -54.70 16.57
C LYS A 634 -6.06 -54.91 15.13
N PHE A 635 -4.93 -54.35 14.69
CA PHE A 635 -4.46 -54.52 13.31
C PHE A 635 -4.03 -55.96 13.02
N PHE A 636 -3.52 -56.69 14.02
CA PHE A 636 -3.17 -58.10 13.88
C PHE A 636 -4.36 -59.07 14.05
N SER A 637 -5.42 -58.67 14.75
CA SER A 637 -6.63 -59.51 14.94
C SER A 637 -7.68 -59.33 13.84
N GLN A 638 -7.65 -58.24 13.07
CA GLN A 638 -8.50 -58.06 11.90
C GLN A 638 -8.05 -58.99 10.76
N SER A 639 -8.97 -59.82 10.26
CA SER A 639 -8.69 -60.79 9.21
C SER A 639 -8.48 -60.10 7.85
N GLY A 640 -7.23 -59.69 7.58
CA GLY A 640 -6.80 -59.15 6.30
C GLY A 640 -5.30 -58.81 6.30
N SER A 641 -4.56 -59.31 5.30
CA SER A 641 -3.12 -59.07 5.16
C SER A 641 -2.75 -57.61 4.87
N GLU A 642 -3.73 -56.77 4.56
CA GLU A 642 -3.58 -55.35 4.23
C GLU A 642 -3.15 -54.49 5.43
N PHE A 643 -3.45 -54.93 6.67
CA PHE A 643 -3.11 -54.17 7.88
C PHE A 643 -1.77 -54.57 8.51
N PHE A 644 -1.15 -55.67 8.07
CA PHE A 644 0.15 -56.13 8.60
C PHE A 644 1.29 -55.13 8.38
N PRO A 645 1.44 -54.47 7.20
CA PRO A 645 2.51 -53.47 7.02
C PRO A 645 2.36 -52.27 7.97
N LYS A 646 1.12 -51.83 8.22
CA LYS A 646 0.83 -50.71 9.15
C LYS A 646 1.10 -51.11 10.60
N ALA A 647 0.74 -52.34 10.98
CA ALA A 647 1.05 -52.89 12.30
C ALA A 647 2.56 -53.02 12.54
N LEU A 648 3.33 -53.47 11.53
CA LEU A 648 4.79 -53.55 11.59
C LEU A 648 5.44 -52.17 11.71
N GLN A 649 4.95 -51.17 10.98
CA GLN A 649 5.42 -49.80 11.12
C GLN A 649 5.19 -49.27 12.54
N CYS A 650 4.00 -49.48 13.11
CA CYS A 650 3.70 -49.09 14.49
C CYS A 650 4.59 -49.84 15.51
N LEU A 651 4.79 -51.14 15.32
CA LEU A 651 5.63 -51.97 16.20
C LEU A 651 7.11 -51.55 16.13
N SER A 652 7.63 -51.25 14.93
CA SER A 652 9.01 -50.78 14.73
C SER A 652 9.24 -49.38 15.33
N HIS A 653 8.27 -48.49 15.20
CA HIS A 653 8.31 -47.15 15.78
C HIS A 653 8.22 -47.21 17.30
N PHE A 654 7.34 -48.06 17.82
CA PHE A 654 7.23 -48.32 19.26
C PHE A 654 8.55 -48.87 19.83
N ARG A 655 9.15 -49.90 19.22
CA ARG A 655 10.47 -50.45 19.62
C ARG A 655 11.56 -49.38 19.68
N LYS A 656 11.61 -48.49 18.68
CA LYS A 656 12.61 -47.42 18.60
C LYS A 656 12.43 -46.36 19.70
N ARG A 657 11.17 -46.03 20.04
CA ARG A 657 10.86 -45.00 21.04
C ARG A 657 10.84 -45.51 22.48
N SER A 658 10.69 -46.82 22.72
CA SER A 658 10.62 -47.42 24.06
C SER A 658 11.80 -47.09 25.00
N PRO A 659 13.08 -47.07 24.54
CA PRO A 659 14.21 -46.67 25.39
C PRO A 659 14.16 -45.20 25.78
N GLU A 660 13.72 -44.33 24.87
CA GLU A 660 13.65 -42.88 25.09
C GLU A 660 12.57 -42.49 26.11
N ILE A 661 11.46 -43.24 26.13
CA ILE A 661 10.37 -43.03 27.10
C ILE A 661 10.56 -43.82 28.41
N GLN A 662 11.57 -44.70 28.51
CA GLN A 662 11.84 -45.62 29.62
C GLN A 662 10.76 -46.71 29.83
N TYR A 663 10.20 -47.26 28.74
CA TYR A 663 9.17 -48.32 28.78
C TYR A 663 9.65 -49.65 28.14
N SER A 664 10.97 -49.85 28.04
CA SER A 664 11.58 -51.04 27.40
C SER A 664 11.15 -52.38 27.98
N ALA A 665 10.95 -52.46 29.31
CA ALA A 665 10.44 -53.67 29.96
C ALA A 665 8.99 -54.01 29.54
N GLN A 666 8.14 -52.98 29.39
CA GLN A 666 6.74 -53.15 28.96
C GLN A 666 6.65 -53.52 27.49
N PHE A 667 7.55 -53.02 26.64
CA PHE A 667 7.66 -53.46 25.25
C PHE A 667 7.98 -54.96 25.15
N ASN A 668 8.93 -55.46 25.96
CA ASN A 668 9.29 -56.87 25.97
C ASN A 668 8.15 -57.76 26.51
N GLU A 669 7.43 -57.30 27.54
CA GLU A 669 6.22 -57.98 28.05
C GLU A 669 5.09 -57.98 27.00
N PHE A 670 4.90 -56.89 26.27
CA PHE A 670 3.92 -56.80 25.19
C PHE A 670 4.28 -57.71 24.02
N LEU A 671 5.55 -57.77 23.60
CA LEU A 671 5.98 -58.62 22.48
C LEU A 671 5.85 -60.11 22.81
N THR A 672 6.13 -60.51 24.06
CA THR A 672 5.90 -61.88 24.54
C THR A 672 4.40 -62.22 24.61
N LYS A 673 3.57 -61.28 25.08
CA LYS A 673 2.10 -61.39 25.05
C LYS A 673 1.58 -61.50 23.61
N LEU A 674 2.10 -60.71 22.68
CA LEU A 674 1.71 -60.74 21.27
C LEU A 674 2.12 -62.06 20.59
N LYS A 675 3.28 -62.63 20.94
CA LYS A 675 3.71 -63.98 20.50
C LYS A 675 2.74 -65.07 20.95
N THR A 676 2.28 -65.02 22.20
CA THR A 676 1.32 -66.00 22.73
C THR A 676 -0.08 -65.85 22.13
N VAL A 677 -0.52 -64.62 21.85
CA VAL A 677 -1.83 -64.34 21.23
C VAL A 677 -1.87 -64.75 19.76
N LEU A 678 -0.78 -64.56 19.00
CA LEU A 678 -0.77 -64.81 17.55
C LEU A 678 -0.43 -66.26 17.16
N SER A 679 0.13 -67.08 18.06
CA SER A 679 0.60 -68.45 17.78
C SER A 679 1.70 -68.53 16.71
N GLU A 680 2.67 -69.45 16.85
CA GLU A 680 3.87 -69.47 15.98
C GLU A 680 3.58 -69.75 14.50
N ASP A 681 2.44 -70.38 14.19
CA ASP A 681 2.06 -70.76 12.83
C ASP A 681 1.28 -69.68 12.04
N SER A 682 0.88 -68.58 12.70
CA SER A 682 0.10 -67.51 12.07
C SER A 682 0.91 -66.72 11.05
N GLU A 683 0.28 -66.36 9.92
CA GLU A 683 0.88 -65.54 8.86
C GLU A 683 1.36 -64.19 9.41
N ALA A 684 0.67 -63.63 10.39
CA ALA A 684 1.06 -62.40 11.09
C ALA A 684 2.42 -62.56 11.81
N TRP A 685 2.64 -63.67 12.53
CA TRP A 685 3.90 -63.90 13.25
C TRP A 685 5.07 -64.15 12.29
N LYS A 686 4.82 -64.83 11.16
CA LYS A 686 5.81 -64.99 10.08
C LYS A 686 6.25 -63.65 9.49
N THR A 687 5.34 -62.68 9.37
CA THR A 687 5.70 -61.33 8.90
C THR A 687 6.56 -60.56 9.90
N VAL A 688 6.29 -60.69 11.21
CA VAL A 688 7.12 -60.10 12.27
C VAL A 688 8.52 -60.74 12.30
N LYS A 689 8.61 -62.06 12.13
CA LYS A 689 9.89 -62.78 12.03
C LYS A 689 10.69 -62.37 10.79
N THR A 690 10.02 -62.11 9.66
CA THR A 690 10.67 -61.63 8.43
C THR A 690 11.21 -60.21 8.57
N ALA A 691 10.57 -59.39 9.41
CA ALA A 691 10.98 -58.01 9.70
C ALA A 691 12.05 -57.90 10.83
N ASP A 692 12.49 -59.03 11.40
CA ASP A 692 13.53 -59.15 12.44
C ASP A 692 13.30 -58.26 13.68
N ILE A 693 12.04 -58.14 14.13
CA ILE A 693 11.68 -57.32 15.28
C ILE A 693 11.79 -58.15 16.56
N SER A 694 12.96 -58.09 17.22
CA SER A 694 13.26 -58.84 18.45
C SER A 694 12.93 -58.07 19.75
N LEU A 695 13.04 -58.77 20.88
CA LEU A 695 13.08 -58.14 22.21
C LEU A 695 14.24 -57.12 22.27
N LEU A 696 14.05 -56.06 23.07
CA LEU A 696 15.10 -55.11 23.40
C LEU A 696 16.12 -55.79 24.31
N SER A 697 17.40 -55.70 23.94
CA SER A 697 18.50 -56.34 24.67
C SER A 697 19.19 -55.39 25.64
N SER A 698 19.95 -55.95 26.58
CA SER A 698 20.80 -55.19 27.51
C SER A 698 21.87 -54.32 26.84
N ALA A 699 22.14 -54.53 25.54
CA ALA A 699 23.02 -53.67 24.73
C ALA A 699 22.33 -52.38 24.25
N GLU A 700 21.00 -52.39 24.12
CA GLU A 700 20.20 -51.25 23.65
C GLU A 700 19.64 -50.44 24.81
N ASP A 701 19.26 -51.10 25.90
CA ASP A 701 18.84 -50.45 27.14
C ASP A 701 19.36 -51.23 28.37
N PRO A 702 20.23 -50.63 29.21
CA PRO A 702 20.78 -51.29 30.39
C PRO A 702 19.75 -51.55 31.50
N SER A 703 18.51 -51.07 31.36
CA SER A 703 17.42 -51.33 32.31
C SER A 703 16.73 -52.69 32.11
N VAL A 704 17.12 -53.46 31.08
CA VAL A 704 16.50 -54.73 30.70
C VAL A 704 17.50 -55.89 30.87
N ASP A 705 17.07 -56.97 31.52
CA ASP A 705 17.92 -58.14 31.84
C ASP A 705 18.05 -59.17 30.69
N VAL A 706 17.55 -58.88 29.49
CA VAL A 706 17.52 -59.81 28.35
C VAL A 706 18.83 -59.74 27.56
N SER A 707 19.51 -60.88 27.41
CA SER A 707 20.76 -60.92 26.65
C SER A 707 20.53 -60.81 25.13
N PRO A 708 21.50 -60.28 24.34
CA PRO A 708 21.39 -60.24 22.89
C PRO A 708 21.21 -61.63 22.24
N ALA A 709 21.69 -62.69 22.92
CA ALA A 709 21.48 -64.07 22.51
C ALA A 709 20.05 -64.53 22.77
N GLU A 710 19.47 -64.19 23.94
CA GLU A 710 18.07 -64.47 24.27
C GLU A 710 17.09 -63.74 23.36
N ALA A 711 17.38 -62.48 22.99
CA ALA A 711 16.54 -61.71 22.08
C ALA A 711 16.49 -62.33 20.67
N ARG A 712 17.59 -62.92 20.19
CA ARG A 712 17.65 -63.64 18.90
C ARG A 712 17.03 -65.04 18.99
N ALA A 713 17.28 -65.75 20.09
CA ALA A 713 16.67 -67.06 20.37
C ALA A 713 15.14 -66.96 20.45
N PHE A 714 14.60 -65.84 20.92
CA PHE A 714 13.16 -65.57 20.98
C PHE A 714 12.46 -65.61 19.60
N LEU A 715 13.13 -65.18 18.53
CA LEU A 715 12.60 -65.17 17.17
C LEU A 715 12.84 -66.47 16.39
N HIS A 716 14.00 -67.09 16.58
CA HIS A 716 14.45 -68.24 15.77
C HIS A 716 14.32 -69.60 16.45
N GLY A 717 14.12 -69.64 17.77
CA GLY A 717 14.16 -70.88 18.57
C GLY A 717 15.60 -71.24 18.98
N GLU A 718 15.74 -72.04 20.04
CA GLU A 718 17.06 -72.40 20.60
C GLU A 718 17.91 -73.31 19.67
N GLU A 719 17.34 -73.90 18.62
CA GLU A 719 18.04 -74.86 17.74
C GLU A 719 18.95 -74.24 16.65
N GLU A 720 18.91 -72.92 16.39
CA GLU A 720 19.77 -72.28 15.37
C GLU A 720 20.92 -71.42 15.94
N VAL A 721 21.07 -71.35 17.26
CA VAL A 721 22.00 -70.39 17.89
C VAL A 721 23.48 -70.86 17.83
N ASP A 722 23.76 -72.11 17.47
CA ASP A 722 25.10 -72.71 17.65
C ASP A 722 26.04 -72.70 16.42
N VAL A 723 25.70 -72.02 15.30
CA VAL A 723 26.52 -72.14 14.06
C VAL A 723 27.32 -70.87 13.70
N ASN A 724 26.97 -69.68 14.20
CA ASN A 724 27.57 -68.43 13.69
C ASN A 724 28.42 -67.63 14.69
N LEU A 725 28.59 -68.10 15.93
CA LEU A 725 29.41 -67.41 16.95
C LEU A 725 30.93 -67.67 16.84
N ALA A 726 31.38 -68.52 15.90
CA ALA A 726 32.80 -68.81 15.70
C ALA A 726 33.50 -67.96 14.62
N ALA A 727 32.78 -67.19 13.80
CA ALA A 727 33.35 -66.57 12.60
C ALA A 727 33.58 -65.04 12.66
N ALA A 728 33.04 -64.32 13.64
CA ALA A 728 33.10 -62.85 13.66
C ALA A 728 34.07 -62.24 14.70
N SER A 729 34.76 -63.06 15.50
CA SER A 729 35.73 -62.58 16.51
C SER A 729 37.17 -62.48 15.99
N LEU A 730 37.39 -62.68 14.68
CA LEU A 730 38.74 -62.77 14.07
C LEU A 730 39.01 -61.75 12.95
N SER A 731 38.06 -60.87 12.60
CA SER A 731 38.22 -59.90 11.48
C SER A 731 38.30 -58.42 11.89
N SER A 732 38.11 -58.05 13.16
CA SER A 732 38.11 -56.63 13.58
C SER A 732 39.34 -56.18 14.39
N GLN A 733 40.41 -56.98 14.45
CA GLN A 733 41.69 -56.59 15.08
C GLN A 733 42.80 -56.22 14.08
N VAL A 734 42.51 -56.04 12.79
CA VAL A 734 43.54 -55.76 11.76
C VAL A 734 43.37 -54.43 11.01
N GLU A 735 42.28 -53.67 11.18
CA GLU A 735 42.09 -52.38 10.48
C GLU A 735 42.12 -51.14 11.39
N ALA A 736 42.74 -51.25 12.57
CA ALA A 736 43.04 -50.10 13.41
C ALA A 736 44.53 -50.09 13.74
N MET A 737 45.38 -49.87 12.74
CA MET A 737 46.77 -49.40 12.86
C MET A 737 47.33 -49.18 11.44
N GLU A 738 47.00 -48.05 10.82
CA GLU A 738 47.86 -47.32 9.88
C GLU A 738 47.22 -45.94 9.62
N GLU A 739 47.57 -45.02 10.50
CA GLU A 739 47.46 -43.57 10.34
C GLU A 739 48.46 -43.07 9.27
N ASP A 740 48.07 -41.98 8.61
CA ASP A 740 48.91 -40.88 8.10
C ASP A 740 50.09 -41.19 7.15
N ASP A 741 49.93 -40.88 5.86
CA ASP A 741 50.78 -39.86 5.18
C ASP A 741 50.37 -39.64 3.70
N MET A 742 49.90 -38.43 3.35
CA MET A 742 49.97 -37.91 1.97
C MET A 742 50.12 -36.39 1.99
N PHE A 743 51.34 -35.94 2.26
CA PHE A 743 51.87 -34.65 1.79
C PHE A 743 53.32 -34.86 1.34
N ALA A 744 53.56 -35.01 0.03
CA ALA A 744 54.80 -34.60 -0.63
C ALA A 744 54.75 -34.89 -2.14
N ASP A 745 54.39 -33.88 -2.93
CA ASP A 745 55.02 -33.67 -4.24
C ASP A 745 55.52 -32.23 -4.27
N PHE A 746 56.80 -32.08 -3.97
CA PHE A 746 57.67 -30.95 -4.26
C PHE A 746 58.95 -31.57 -4.85
N GLU A 747 58.96 -31.77 -6.16
CA GLU A 747 60.05 -31.55 -7.14
C GLU A 747 59.79 -32.27 -8.46
#